data_AF-A0A537F427-F1
#
_entry.id   AF-A0A537F427-F1
#
_cell.length_a   1.000
_cell.length_b   1.000
_cell.length_c   1.000
_cell.angle_alpha   90.00
_cell.angle_beta   90.00
_cell.angle_gamma   90.00
#
_symmetry.space_group_name_H-M   'P 1'
#
loop_
_entity.id
_entity.type
_entity.pdbx_description
1 polymer ?
#
loop_
_entity_poly.entity_id
_entity_poly.type
_entity_poly.pdbx_seq_one_letter_code
_entity_poly.pdbx_strand_id
1 'polypeptide(L)'
;MTVLFTSEVYAPIVRFQTAQSNKASESVAIFWDGSDPVLNSLAENLYRVVKSYYANAQKILVRSIEDLENQLENRFFVNTYVLRGTLLGVNIGLNTAAWSQIAEILNQHRTETPLGPMVHILATGDGNILQPLLEPYPGFYVENSSIIDIRLSFVFQLWTIASVLAQDTLPGAQETAQSGINLRKAAIAYVAEDVNSLIYRAIKPIEPLGEQTGDNGDRVPSEGATLLYPMAEKSPGRSPLFTLGTLFPTISRIDASPTSSEFAATSASVAATSSGPSARFEWKMNDRYGLDRDNDGLIDYDYSYGYVHPQSFTVHLDGCSSLPESNRAGASYKWTIPAVTTRTDGCAIDQAFLAQGPYSVTFTVTDRNGQADSLTQSIDVKDLLIISIGDSAASGQGNPDIKARLGFGAKWEDRQCDRSANAGPALAALEIERNDPHTSVTFIHLACSGASIPEGLLGEYKGQEEGFPKLPPQIDKLAQLLCPVPTVFTATQVGQTCRNGNGDVVSLRPVHALTLSMGANDVEFGDAIIDCVLKSPCYKTPSFLDKVETDFDSLPDHYRWLNGNITQKLGNALPPSRIFITEYPDTLKDENGNFCSALAGIHPDETNWLNENFVARLNQNVRNASILYGWNLVGIFSDFTGHGYCASNTYIRHIFESFIYQGNKNGVFHPNIKGHCVYRNSVPNVVL
;
A
#
# COMPACT_ATOMS: atom_id res chain seq x y z
N MET A 1 -11.15 -11.82 -33.25
CA MET A 1 -10.98 -10.56 -34.02
C MET A 1 -9.52 -10.48 -34.45
N THR A 2 -9.20 -10.18 -35.71
CA THR A 2 -7.81 -10.33 -36.21
C THR A 2 -6.90 -9.24 -35.65
N VAL A 3 -5.90 -9.62 -34.85
CA VAL A 3 -4.89 -8.69 -34.35
C VAL A 3 -3.85 -8.40 -35.43
N LEU A 4 -3.50 -7.12 -35.61
CA LEU A 4 -2.39 -6.64 -36.44
C LEU A 4 -1.61 -5.60 -35.64
N PHE A 5 -0.29 -5.70 -35.64
CA PHE A 5 0.61 -4.77 -34.95
C PHE A 5 1.14 -3.75 -35.95
N THR A 6 0.87 -2.47 -35.74
CA THR A 6 1.32 -1.37 -36.62
C THR A 6 1.85 -0.19 -35.81
N SER A 7 2.94 -0.40 -35.08
CA SER A 7 3.75 0.67 -34.50
C SER A 7 5.20 0.23 -34.36
N GLU A 8 6.10 0.87 -35.11
CA GLU A 8 7.55 0.73 -34.91
C GLU A 8 7.94 1.44 -33.61
N VAL A 9 7.99 0.68 -32.52
CA VAL A 9 8.65 1.15 -31.29
C VAL A 9 10.15 1.13 -31.55
N TYR A 10 10.74 2.32 -31.74
CA TYR A 10 12.18 2.52 -31.93
C TYR A 10 12.97 2.31 -30.61
N ALA A 11 12.87 1.12 -30.04
CA ALA A 11 13.97 0.55 -29.29
C ALA A 11 15.10 0.20 -30.27
N PRO A 12 16.39 0.31 -29.89
CA PRO A 12 17.49 -0.06 -30.78
C PRO A 12 17.47 -1.58 -31.04
N ILE A 13 16.91 -2.00 -32.18
CA ILE A 13 16.87 -3.41 -32.58
C ILE A 13 18.29 -3.85 -32.96
N VAL A 14 19.02 -4.38 -31.98
CA VAL A 14 20.33 -5.01 -32.19
C VAL A 14 20.14 -6.33 -32.93
N ARG A 15 20.01 -6.26 -34.26
CA ARG A 15 19.87 -7.42 -35.15
C ARG A 15 21.20 -8.17 -35.29
N PHE A 16 21.59 -8.94 -34.28
CA PHE A 16 22.58 -10.00 -34.48
C PHE A 16 21.91 -11.21 -35.15
N GLN A 17 22.35 -11.54 -36.38
CA GLN A 17 22.04 -12.81 -37.02
C GLN A 17 23.00 -13.89 -36.51
N THR A 18 22.80 -14.37 -35.28
CA THR A 18 23.41 -15.61 -34.81
C THR A 18 22.64 -16.78 -35.41
N ALA A 19 23.23 -17.44 -36.41
CA ALA A 19 22.64 -18.61 -37.06
C ALA A 19 22.77 -19.87 -36.19
N GLN A 20 22.11 -19.89 -35.04
CA GLN A 20 21.91 -21.13 -34.28
C GLN A 20 20.87 -22.01 -34.99
N SER A 21 21.10 -23.32 -34.99
CA SER A 21 20.14 -24.30 -35.48
C SER A 21 18.90 -24.34 -34.60
N ASN A 22 17.70 -24.19 -35.17
CA ASN A 22 16.43 -24.39 -34.45
C ASN A 22 16.32 -25.82 -33.89
N LYS A 23 16.83 -26.05 -32.68
CA LYS A 23 16.56 -27.27 -31.92
C LYS A 23 15.26 -27.07 -31.15
N ALA A 24 14.38 -28.05 -31.24
CA ALA A 24 13.15 -28.06 -30.44
C ALA A 24 13.46 -27.94 -28.93
N SER A 25 14.48 -28.66 -28.45
CA SER A 25 14.96 -28.64 -27.06
C SER A 25 15.53 -27.32 -26.54
N GLU A 26 15.61 -26.28 -27.39
CA GLU A 26 16.04 -24.92 -27.05
C GLU A 26 14.95 -23.90 -27.48
N SER A 27 13.68 -24.33 -27.54
CA SER A 27 12.52 -23.56 -28.03
C SER A 27 11.37 -23.48 -27.02
N VAL A 28 10.55 -22.43 -27.16
CA VAL A 28 9.24 -22.30 -26.49
C VAL A 28 8.14 -22.73 -27.46
N ALA A 29 7.42 -23.80 -27.17
CA ALA A 29 6.27 -24.28 -27.93
C ALA A 29 4.95 -23.80 -27.31
N ILE A 30 4.15 -23.12 -28.13
CA ILE A 30 2.81 -22.65 -27.79
C ILE A 30 1.80 -23.56 -28.49
N PHE A 31 1.22 -24.48 -27.72
CA PHE A 31 0.24 -25.45 -28.17
C PHE A 31 -1.15 -24.81 -28.24
N TRP A 32 -1.87 -25.08 -29.33
CA TRP A 32 -3.23 -24.60 -29.59
C TRP A 32 -3.90 -25.59 -30.57
N ASP A 33 -5.22 -25.71 -30.55
CA ASP A 33 -5.93 -26.72 -31.35
C ASP A 33 -6.60 -26.19 -32.63
N GLY A 34 -6.70 -24.86 -32.76
CA GLY A 34 -7.34 -24.19 -33.88
C GLY A 34 -8.87 -24.14 -33.81
N SER A 35 -9.53 -24.77 -32.84
CA SER A 35 -11.00 -24.93 -32.81
C SER A 35 -11.72 -23.70 -32.25
N ASP A 36 -11.22 -23.14 -31.15
CA ASP A 36 -11.82 -22.02 -30.42
C ASP A 36 -11.28 -20.67 -30.96
N PRO A 37 -12.10 -19.82 -31.61
CA PRO A 37 -11.64 -18.57 -32.21
C PRO A 37 -11.07 -17.53 -31.22
N VAL A 38 -11.36 -17.68 -29.92
CA VAL A 38 -10.93 -16.78 -28.85
C VAL A 38 -9.56 -17.24 -28.32
N LEU A 39 -9.40 -18.54 -28.03
CA LEU A 39 -8.09 -19.15 -27.71
C LEU A 39 -7.10 -19.07 -28.88
N ASN A 40 -7.57 -19.23 -30.12
CA ASN A 40 -6.78 -18.97 -31.33
C ASN A 40 -6.16 -17.56 -31.31
N SER A 41 -6.88 -16.57 -30.78
CA SER A 41 -6.41 -15.20 -30.65
C SER A 41 -5.46 -15.00 -29.46
N LEU A 42 -5.63 -15.72 -28.35
CA LEU A 42 -4.63 -15.74 -27.27
C LEU A 42 -3.32 -16.37 -27.77
N ALA A 43 -3.38 -17.54 -28.40
CA ALA A 43 -2.20 -18.26 -28.88
C ALA A 43 -1.39 -17.43 -29.89
N GLU A 44 -2.06 -16.71 -30.78
CA GLU A 44 -1.43 -15.79 -31.73
C GLU A 44 -0.79 -14.57 -31.04
N ASN A 45 -1.45 -13.98 -30.04
CA ASN A 45 -0.91 -12.84 -29.29
C ASN A 45 0.28 -13.24 -28.41
N LEU A 46 0.15 -14.35 -27.68
CA LEU A 46 1.21 -14.92 -26.85
C LEU A 46 2.41 -15.29 -27.72
N TYR A 47 2.19 -15.94 -28.86
CA TYR A 47 3.25 -16.23 -29.83
C TYR A 47 3.96 -14.96 -30.31
N ARG A 48 3.22 -13.91 -30.69
CA ARG A 48 3.86 -12.67 -31.17
C ARG A 48 4.68 -11.96 -30.09
N VAL A 49 4.18 -11.86 -28.87
CA VAL A 49 4.92 -11.25 -27.75
C VAL A 49 6.16 -12.09 -27.43
N VAL A 50 6.02 -13.40 -27.24
CA VAL A 50 7.17 -14.29 -26.95
C VAL A 50 8.18 -14.29 -28.09
N LYS A 51 7.75 -14.38 -29.36
CA LYS A 51 8.62 -14.35 -30.55
C LYS A 51 9.35 -13.03 -30.75
N SER A 52 8.79 -11.91 -30.28
CA SER A 52 9.42 -10.58 -30.40
C SER A 52 10.65 -10.42 -29.51
N TYR A 53 10.76 -11.21 -28.44
CA TYR A 53 11.88 -11.16 -27.50
C TYR A 53 12.69 -12.46 -27.44
N TYR A 54 12.11 -13.62 -27.75
CA TYR A 54 12.76 -14.93 -27.80
C TYR A 54 12.64 -15.56 -29.19
N ALA A 55 13.74 -15.57 -29.94
CA ALA A 55 13.76 -15.99 -31.34
C ALA A 55 13.31 -17.45 -31.55
N ASN A 56 13.52 -18.34 -30.57
CA ASN A 56 13.17 -19.76 -30.64
C ASN A 56 11.72 -20.07 -30.22
N ALA A 57 10.84 -19.07 -30.14
CA ALA A 57 9.40 -19.34 -29.95
C ALA A 57 8.76 -19.97 -31.20
N GLN A 58 7.84 -20.91 -30.99
CA GLN A 58 7.12 -21.66 -32.03
C GLN A 58 5.64 -21.79 -31.63
N LYS A 59 4.73 -21.91 -32.60
CA LYS A 59 3.29 -22.13 -32.35
C LYS A 59 2.86 -23.45 -33.00
N ILE A 60 2.51 -24.44 -32.18
CA ILE A 60 2.32 -25.84 -32.60
C ILE A 60 0.82 -26.16 -32.58
N LEU A 61 0.27 -26.45 -33.76
CA LEU A 61 -1.14 -26.85 -33.90
C LEU A 61 -1.29 -28.33 -33.54
N VAL A 62 -2.18 -28.67 -32.60
CA VAL A 62 -2.46 -30.06 -32.19
C VAL A 62 -3.93 -30.42 -32.41
N ARG A 63 -4.20 -31.49 -33.17
CA ARG A 63 -5.55 -31.87 -33.62
C ARG A 63 -6.18 -33.03 -32.85
N SER A 64 -5.38 -33.76 -32.07
CA SER A 64 -5.79 -34.86 -31.20
C SER A 64 -4.83 -34.98 -30.02
N ILE A 65 -5.20 -35.80 -29.03
CA ILE A 65 -4.31 -36.13 -27.90
C ILE A 65 -3.04 -36.86 -28.37
N GLU A 66 -3.17 -37.75 -29.36
CA GLU A 66 -2.08 -38.51 -29.99
C GLU A 66 -1.15 -37.59 -30.80
N ASP A 67 -1.68 -36.58 -31.50
CA ASP A 67 -0.87 -35.54 -32.15
C ASP A 67 -0.08 -34.76 -31.10
N LEU A 68 -0.73 -34.32 -30.01
CA LEU A 68 -0.03 -33.64 -28.90
C LEU A 68 1.10 -34.49 -28.30
N GLU A 69 0.87 -35.77 -28.02
CA GLU A 69 1.88 -36.71 -27.54
C GLU A 69 3.07 -36.81 -28.50
N ASN A 70 2.81 -37.02 -29.80
CA ASN A 70 3.84 -37.02 -30.85
C ASN A 70 4.59 -35.67 -30.98
N GLN A 71 3.97 -34.54 -30.65
CA GLN A 71 4.68 -33.26 -30.62
C GLN A 71 5.62 -33.14 -29.41
N LEU A 72 5.29 -33.71 -28.25
CA LEU A 72 6.11 -33.61 -27.03
C LEU A 72 7.38 -34.46 -27.10
N GLU A 73 7.44 -35.48 -27.95
CA GLU A 73 8.67 -36.21 -28.31
C GLU A 73 9.76 -35.33 -28.98
N ASN A 74 9.40 -34.14 -29.50
CA ASN A 74 10.40 -33.14 -29.92
C ASN A 74 11.13 -32.50 -28.72
N ARG A 75 10.63 -32.72 -27.50
CA ARG A 75 11.20 -32.32 -26.19
C ARG A 75 11.52 -30.83 -26.10
N PHE A 76 10.54 -29.98 -26.42
CA PHE A 76 10.68 -28.52 -26.29
C PHE A 76 10.98 -28.10 -24.84
N PHE A 77 11.76 -27.04 -24.63
CA PHE A 77 12.14 -26.59 -23.29
C PHE A 77 10.93 -26.07 -22.51
N VAL A 78 10.10 -25.22 -23.13
CA VAL A 78 8.89 -24.68 -22.51
C VAL A 78 7.69 -25.01 -23.37
N ASN A 79 6.70 -25.68 -22.79
CA ASN A 79 5.48 -26.12 -23.44
C ASN A 79 4.31 -25.39 -22.76
N THR A 80 3.68 -24.44 -23.44
CA THR A 80 2.51 -23.72 -22.89
C THR A 80 1.24 -24.10 -23.66
N TYR A 81 0.15 -24.33 -22.94
CA TYR A 81 -1.04 -25.00 -23.48
C TYR A 81 -2.22 -24.02 -23.54
N VAL A 82 -2.46 -23.47 -24.72
CA VAL A 82 -3.58 -22.57 -25.03
C VAL A 82 -4.78 -23.41 -25.49
N LEU A 83 -5.36 -24.14 -24.54
CA LEU A 83 -6.46 -25.09 -24.73
C LEU A 83 -7.60 -24.80 -23.74
N ARG A 84 -8.80 -25.33 -23.99
CA ARG A 84 -9.98 -25.14 -23.13
C ARG A 84 -10.15 -26.33 -22.19
N GLY A 85 -10.09 -26.07 -20.87
CA GLY A 85 -10.54 -27.01 -19.86
C GLY A 85 -12.07 -27.11 -19.80
N THR A 86 -12.54 -28.27 -19.34
CA THR A 86 -13.94 -28.62 -19.05
C THR A 86 -13.95 -29.56 -17.84
N LEU A 87 -15.13 -29.88 -17.29
CA LEU A 87 -15.23 -30.82 -16.17
C LEU A 87 -14.80 -32.26 -16.55
N LEU A 88 -14.82 -32.59 -17.84
CA LEU A 88 -14.46 -33.92 -18.37
C LEU A 88 -13.00 -34.03 -18.80
N GLY A 89 -12.35 -32.92 -19.18
CA GLY A 89 -11.00 -32.93 -19.74
C GLY A 89 -10.63 -31.65 -20.49
N VAL A 90 -9.57 -31.74 -21.29
CA VAL A 90 -9.09 -30.65 -22.17
C VAL A 90 -9.59 -30.86 -23.59
N ASN A 91 -10.20 -29.83 -24.19
CA ASN A 91 -10.58 -29.87 -25.60
C ASN A 91 -9.35 -29.79 -26.51
N ILE A 92 -9.25 -30.75 -27.44
CA ILE A 92 -8.24 -30.78 -28.50
C ILE A 92 -8.94 -31.13 -29.82
N GLY A 93 -9.13 -30.11 -30.66
CA GLY A 93 -9.69 -30.22 -32.00
C GLY A 93 -11.20 -30.36 -31.99
N LEU A 94 -11.69 -31.60 -32.04
CA LEU A 94 -13.14 -31.92 -31.97
C LEU A 94 -13.46 -32.89 -30.80
N ASN A 95 -12.47 -33.24 -29.98
CA ASN A 95 -12.59 -34.22 -28.91
C ASN A 95 -12.18 -33.61 -27.57
N THR A 96 -12.73 -34.14 -26.47
CA THR A 96 -12.26 -33.83 -25.11
C THR A 96 -11.34 -34.95 -24.64
N ALA A 97 -10.07 -34.64 -24.39
CA ALA A 97 -9.07 -35.54 -23.84
C ALA A 97 -9.19 -35.57 -22.30
N ALA A 98 -9.44 -36.73 -21.70
CA ALA A 98 -9.75 -36.80 -20.27
C ALA A 98 -8.56 -36.32 -19.40
N TRP A 99 -8.85 -35.69 -18.26
CA TRP A 99 -7.82 -35.13 -17.37
C TRP A 99 -6.75 -36.16 -16.94
N SER A 100 -7.14 -37.42 -16.75
CA SER A 100 -6.20 -38.52 -16.46
C SER A 100 -5.24 -38.81 -17.61
N GLN A 101 -5.69 -38.74 -18.87
CA GLN A 101 -4.86 -38.98 -20.05
C GLN A 101 -3.90 -37.82 -20.29
N ILE A 102 -4.37 -36.57 -20.09
CA ILE A 102 -3.51 -35.38 -20.13
C ILE A 102 -2.45 -35.46 -19.03
N ALA A 103 -2.83 -35.83 -17.80
CA ALA A 103 -1.89 -36.02 -16.70
C ALA A 103 -0.89 -37.15 -16.99
N GLU A 104 -1.33 -38.28 -17.54
CA GLU A 104 -0.47 -39.41 -17.93
C GLU A 104 0.59 -38.99 -18.95
N ILE A 105 0.19 -38.34 -20.06
CA ILE A 105 1.14 -37.86 -21.08
C ILE A 105 2.11 -36.83 -20.51
N LEU A 106 1.63 -35.85 -19.74
CA LEU A 106 2.48 -34.86 -19.08
C LEU A 106 3.45 -35.49 -18.07
N ASN A 107 3.01 -36.51 -17.33
CA ASN A 107 3.84 -37.27 -16.39
C ASN A 107 4.93 -38.10 -17.10
N GLN A 108 4.65 -38.63 -18.29
CA GLN A 108 5.65 -39.34 -19.10
C GLN A 108 6.73 -38.39 -19.68
N HIS A 109 6.37 -37.14 -19.99
CA HIS A 109 7.24 -36.19 -20.70
C HIS A 109 8.18 -35.34 -19.81
N ARG A 110 8.24 -35.63 -18.50
CA ARG A 110 9.08 -34.95 -17.48
C ARG A 110 10.59 -35.20 -17.64
N THR A 111 11.14 -34.87 -18.80
CA THR A 111 12.53 -35.14 -19.18
C THR A 111 13.41 -33.89 -19.07
N GLU A 112 14.71 -34.08 -18.88
CA GLU A 112 15.68 -32.97 -18.96
C GLU A 112 15.87 -32.50 -20.41
N THR A 113 16.12 -31.21 -20.59
CA THR A 113 16.53 -30.57 -21.85
C THR A 113 17.91 -29.92 -21.68
N PRO A 114 18.60 -29.47 -22.75
CA PRO A 114 19.88 -28.76 -22.63
C PRO A 114 19.83 -27.48 -21.79
N LEU A 115 18.63 -26.92 -21.53
CA LEU A 115 18.44 -25.73 -20.72
C LEU A 115 18.01 -26.06 -19.27
N GLY A 116 17.55 -27.28 -18.98
CA GLY A 116 16.99 -27.71 -17.69
C GLY A 116 15.75 -28.59 -17.84
N PRO A 117 14.98 -28.85 -16.77
CA PRO A 117 13.80 -29.70 -16.82
C PRO A 117 12.76 -29.15 -17.82
N MET A 118 12.10 -30.05 -18.56
CA MET A 118 11.01 -29.67 -19.46
C MET A 118 9.89 -28.98 -18.68
N VAL A 119 9.52 -27.79 -19.13
CA VAL A 119 8.48 -26.98 -18.50
C VAL A 119 7.15 -27.16 -19.22
N HIS A 120 6.07 -27.25 -18.44
CA HIS A 120 4.69 -27.38 -18.88
C HIS A 120 3.82 -26.32 -18.17
N ILE A 121 3.19 -25.42 -18.92
CA ILE A 121 2.46 -24.25 -18.41
C ILE A 121 1.00 -24.32 -18.86
N LEU A 122 0.08 -24.47 -17.91
CA LEU A 122 -1.36 -24.60 -18.18
C LEU A 122 -2.16 -23.53 -17.44
N ALA A 123 -2.99 -22.79 -18.16
CA ALA A 123 -3.99 -21.87 -17.62
C ALA A 123 -5.30 -22.01 -18.42
N THR A 124 -5.81 -23.24 -18.44
CA THR A 124 -6.90 -23.68 -19.32
C THR A 124 -8.30 -23.54 -18.69
N GLY A 125 -8.36 -23.17 -17.40
CA GLY A 125 -9.50 -23.50 -16.53
C GLY A 125 -9.52 -24.98 -16.14
N ASP A 126 -10.33 -25.31 -15.14
CA ASP A 126 -10.44 -26.63 -14.49
C ASP A 126 -9.10 -27.22 -14.01
N GLY A 127 -8.11 -26.36 -13.73
CA GLY A 127 -6.76 -26.77 -13.31
C GLY A 127 -6.72 -27.47 -11.95
N ASN A 128 -7.72 -27.25 -11.10
CA ASN A 128 -7.94 -28.01 -9.86
C ASN A 128 -8.20 -29.51 -10.10
N ILE A 129 -8.61 -29.91 -11.31
CA ILE A 129 -8.82 -31.32 -11.67
C ILE A 129 -7.51 -31.95 -12.17
N LEU A 130 -6.67 -31.18 -12.86
CA LEU A 130 -5.36 -31.64 -13.34
C LEU A 130 -4.31 -31.73 -12.21
N GLN A 131 -4.20 -30.70 -11.37
CA GLN A 131 -3.10 -30.56 -10.41
C GLN A 131 -2.94 -31.76 -9.43
N PRO A 132 -4.01 -32.45 -8.96
CA PRO A 132 -3.89 -33.65 -8.12
C PRO A 132 -3.46 -34.92 -8.88
N LEU A 133 -3.44 -34.90 -10.22
CA LEU A 133 -3.08 -36.05 -11.08
C LEU A 133 -1.62 -36.00 -11.58
N LEU A 134 -0.95 -34.85 -11.40
CA LEU A 134 0.46 -34.67 -11.74
C LEU A 134 1.35 -35.13 -10.57
N GLU A 135 2.40 -35.91 -10.86
CA GLU A 135 3.37 -36.29 -9.84
C GLU A 135 4.34 -35.12 -9.54
N PRO A 136 4.97 -35.05 -8.35
CA PRO A 136 5.83 -33.92 -7.97
C PRO A 136 7.02 -33.70 -8.93
N TYR A 137 7.01 -32.57 -9.64
CA TYR A 137 8.03 -32.22 -10.64
C TYR A 137 8.13 -30.70 -10.81
N PRO A 138 9.34 -30.11 -10.79
CA PRO A 138 9.52 -28.65 -10.83
C PRO A 138 9.14 -27.99 -12.17
N GLY A 139 8.93 -28.77 -13.23
CA GLY A 139 8.51 -28.24 -14.54
C GLY A 139 7.01 -27.94 -14.67
N PHE A 140 6.17 -28.33 -13.71
CA PHE A 140 4.72 -28.10 -13.79
C PHE A 140 4.30 -26.74 -13.22
N TYR A 141 3.68 -25.91 -14.07
CA TYR A 141 3.07 -24.63 -13.71
C TYR A 141 1.61 -24.62 -14.14
N VAL A 142 0.71 -25.05 -13.25
CA VAL A 142 -0.74 -25.09 -13.49
C VAL A 142 -1.42 -23.98 -12.71
N GLU A 143 -2.16 -23.12 -13.40
CA GLU A 143 -3.13 -22.24 -12.78
C GLU A 143 -4.32 -23.09 -12.33
N ASN A 144 -4.61 -23.09 -11.03
CA ASN A 144 -5.43 -24.12 -10.38
C ASN A 144 -6.90 -23.74 -10.17
N SER A 145 -7.36 -22.61 -10.72
CA SER A 145 -8.76 -22.22 -10.66
C SER A 145 -9.64 -23.10 -11.55
N SER A 146 -10.88 -23.33 -11.12
CA SER A 146 -11.88 -23.99 -11.99
C SER A 146 -12.27 -23.09 -13.15
N ILE A 147 -12.34 -21.77 -12.93
CA ILE A 147 -12.59 -20.77 -13.97
C ILE A 147 -11.50 -19.71 -13.95
N ILE A 148 -10.98 -19.35 -15.12
CA ILE A 148 -10.09 -18.21 -15.33
C ILE A 148 -10.50 -17.42 -16.57
N ASP A 149 -10.49 -16.08 -16.52
CA ASP A 149 -10.72 -15.27 -17.72
C ASP A 149 -9.51 -15.34 -18.67
N ILE A 150 -9.77 -15.35 -19.98
CA ILE A 150 -8.73 -15.45 -21.00
C ILE A 150 -7.62 -14.38 -20.89
N ARG A 151 -7.91 -13.17 -20.42
CA ARG A 151 -6.85 -12.14 -20.21
C ARG A 151 -5.91 -12.48 -19.05
N LEU A 152 -6.42 -13.14 -18.01
CA LEU A 152 -5.63 -13.61 -16.87
C LEU A 152 -4.83 -14.86 -17.25
N SER A 153 -5.40 -15.76 -18.06
CA SER A 153 -4.66 -16.88 -18.67
C SER A 153 -3.49 -16.38 -19.54
N PHE A 154 -3.68 -15.31 -20.30
CA PHE A 154 -2.60 -14.66 -21.05
C PHE A 154 -1.50 -14.10 -20.14
N VAL A 155 -1.87 -13.40 -19.06
CA VAL A 155 -0.89 -12.87 -18.08
C VAL A 155 -0.13 -14.01 -17.39
N PHE A 156 -0.82 -15.06 -16.92
CA PHE A 156 -0.20 -16.21 -16.27
C PHE A 156 0.81 -16.90 -17.19
N GLN A 157 0.41 -17.20 -18.44
CA GLN A 157 1.30 -17.87 -19.39
C GLN A 157 2.49 -16.99 -19.76
N LEU A 158 2.26 -15.70 -20.07
CA LEU A 158 3.35 -14.77 -20.41
C LEU A 158 4.32 -14.59 -19.25
N TRP A 159 3.83 -14.36 -18.03
CA TRP A 159 4.65 -14.19 -16.83
C TRP A 159 5.45 -15.45 -16.47
N THR A 160 4.86 -16.64 -16.65
CA THR A 160 5.53 -17.92 -16.36
C THR A 160 6.60 -18.23 -17.41
N ILE A 161 6.32 -18.08 -18.71
CA ILE A 161 7.33 -18.22 -19.78
C ILE A 161 8.49 -17.25 -19.52
N ALA A 162 8.17 -15.98 -19.27
CA ALA A 162 9.15 -14.95 -18.97
C ALA A 162 10.02 -15.32 -17.75
N SER A 163 9.41 -15.92 -16.72
CA SER A 163 10.09 -16.29 -15.48
C SER A 163 10.92 -17.57 -15.56
N VAL A 164 10.61 -18.47 -16.49
CA VAL A 164 11.41 -19.67 -16.79
C VAL A 164 12.61 -19.32 -17.64
N LEU A 165 12.45 -18.45 -18.64
CA LEU A 165 13.55 -17.99 -19.48
C LEU A 165 14.52 -17.06 -18.71
N ALA A 166 14.01 -16.24 -17.78
CA ALA A 166 14.79 -15.31 -16.95
C ALA A 166 15.49 -15.96 -15.74
N GLN A 167 16.04 -17.17 -15.92
CA GLN A 167 16.84 -17.86 -14.91
C GLN A 167 18.33 -17.74 -15.26
N ASP A 168 19.11 -17.12 -14.38
CA ASP A 168 20.56 -16.92 -14.59
C ASP A 168 21.38 -18.23 -14.55
N THR A 169 20.74 -19.34 -14.17
CA THR A 169 21.32 -20.69 -14.07
C THR A 169 21.29 -21.51 -15.37
N LEU A 170 20.63 -21.04 -16.43
CA LEU A 170 20.47 -21.80 -17.67
C LEU A 170 21.81 -21.97 -18.43
N PRO A 171 22.14 -23.15 -18.98
CA PRO A 171 23.30 -23.32 -19.86
C PRO A 171 23.23 -22.38 -21.08
N GLY A 172 24.24 -21.51 -21.21
CA GLY A 172 24.25 -20.45 -22.24
C GLY A 172 23.34 -19.26 -21.93
N ALA A 173 22.96 -19.05 -20.67
CA ALA A 173 21.89 -18.15 -20.20
C ALA A 173 21.74 -16.81 -20.92
N GLN A 174 22.82 -16.08 -21.19
CA GLN A 174 22.75 -14.60 -21.24
C GLN A 174 21.74 -14.03 -22.26
N GLU A 175 21.62 -14.60 -23.45
CA GLU A 175 20.59 -14.19 -24.42
C GLU A 175 19.17 -14.63 -24.00
N THR A 176 19.02 -15.87 -23.51
CA THR A 176 17.74 -16.45 -23.03
C THR A 176 17.20 -15.72 -21.79
N ALA A 177 18.07 -15.44 -20.82
CA ALA A 177 17.76 -14.66 -19.64
C ALA A 177 17.28 -13.26 -20.02
N GLN A 178 18.02 -12.59 -20.91
CA GLN A 178 17.64 -11.26 -21.40
C GLN A 178 16.28 -11.26 -22.12
N SER A 179 15.96 -12.30 -22.89
CA SER A 179 14.64 -12.51 -23.48
C SER A 179 13.55 -12.66 -22.42
N GLY A 180 13.76 -13.48 -21.38
CA GLY A 180 12.82 -13.65 -20.28
C GLY A 180 12.56 -12.35 -19.52
N ILE A 181 13.61 -11.59 -19.22
CA ILE A 181 13.53 -10.28 -18.56
C ILE A 181 12.72 -9.30 -19.41
N ASN A 182 12.94 -9.26 -20.73
CA ASN A 182 12.16 -8.42 -21.64
C ASN A 182 10.69 -8.84 -21.72
N LEU A 183 10.39 -10.13 -21.60
CA LEU A 183 9.01 -10.63 -21.51
C LEU A 183 8.35 -10.29 -20.16
N ARG A 184 9.10 -10.24 -19.05
CA ARG A 184 8.59 -9.72 -17.76
C ARG A 184 8.23 -8.24 -17.89
N LYS A 185 9.07 -7.40 -18.53
CA LYS A 185 8.75 -5.99 -18.83
C LYS A 185 7.44 -5.86 -19.64
N ALA A 186 7.25 -6.70 -20.65
CA ALA A 186 6.02 -6.72 -21.45
C ALA A 186 4.78 -7.13 -20.64
N ALA A 187 4.91 -8.11 -19.73
CA ALA A 187 3.83 -8.50 -18.82
C ALA A 187 3.47 -7.40 -17.82
N ILE A 188 4.47 -6.70 -17.25
CA ILE A 188 4.26 -5.54 -16.36
C ILE A 188 3.51 -4.43 -17.09
N ALA A 189 3.91 -4.11 -18.33
CA ALA A 189 3.23 -3.10 -19.15
C ALA A 189 1.76 -3.47 -19.42
N TYR A 190 1.50 -4.71 -19.82
CA TYR A 190 0.13 -5.20 -20.07
C TYR A 190 -0.77 -5.10 -18.83
N VAL A 191 -0.26 -5.49 -17.66
CA VAL A 191 -1.01 -5.38 -16.40
C VAL A 191 -1.24 -3.92 -16.03
N ALA A 192 -0.25 -3.05 -16.20
CA ALA A 192 -0.36 -1.63 -15.87
C ALA A 192 -1.36 -0.85 -16.75
N GLU A 193 -1.58 -1.26 -18.00
CA GLU A 193 -2.55 -0.59 -18.91
C GLU A 193 -4.02 -1.01 -18.65
N ASP A 194 -4.30 -2.25 -18.24
CA ASP A 194 -5.67 -2.81 -18.18
C ASP A 194 -6.11 -3.26 -16.77
N VAL A 195 -5.37 -2.93 -15.71
CA VAL A 195 -5.53 -3.52 -14.36
C VAL A 195 -6.97 -3.57 -13.83
N ASN A 196 -7.75 -2.50 -14.01
CA ASN A 196 -9.15 -2.46 -13.54
C ASN A 196 -10.04 -3.48 -14.27
N SER A 197 -9.78 -3.75 -15.55
CA SER A 197 -10.46 -4.77 -16.36
C SER A 197 -9.97 -6.17 -15.96
N LEU A 198 -8.68 -6.36 -15.70
CA LEU A 198 -8.11 -7.63 -15.23
C LEU A 198 -8.66 -8.03 -13.84
N ILE A 199 -8.77 -7.08 -12.90
CA ILE A 199 -9.36 -7.30 -11.57
C ILE A 199 -10.87 -7.61 -11.68
N TYR A 200 -11.61 -6.92 -12.56
CA TYR A 200 -13.01 -7.27 -12.85
C TYR A 200 -13.12 -8.70 -13.36
N ARG A 201 -12.31 -9.06 -14.36
CA ARG A 201 -12.27 -10.37 -15.00
C ARG A 201 -11.86 -11.51 -14.06
N ALA A 202 -11.14 -11.22 -12.97
CA ALA A 202 -10.80 -12.22 -11.94
C ALA A 202 -12.02 -12.63 -11.10
N ILE A 203 -12.98 -11.73 -10.89
CA ILE A 203 -14.17 -11.94 -10.04
C ILE A 203 -15.39 -12.28 -10.90
N LYS A 204 -15.53 -11.65 -12.06
CA LYS A 204 -16.55 -11.93 -13.07
C LYS A 204 -15.89 -12.07 -14.44
N PRO A 205 -15.40 -13.27 -14.78
CA PRO A 205 -14.89 -13.59 -16.10
C PRO A 205 -15.86 -13.17 -17.21
N ILE A 206 -15.35 -12.46 -18.21
CA ILE A 206 -16.10 -12.03 -19.40
C ILE A 206 -15.92 -13.07 -20.50
N GLU A 207 -14.72 -13.64 -20.59
CA GLU A 207 -14.35 -14.71 -21.52
C GLU A 207 -13.72 -15.86 -20.71
N PRO A 208 -14.54 -16.63 -19.96
CA PRO A 208 -14.05 -17.72 -19.12
C PRO A 208 -13.45 -18.88 -19.93
N LEU A 209 -12.41 -19.47 -19.35
CA LEU A 209 -11.88 -20.80 -19.63
C LEU A 209 -12.21 -21.71 -18.44
N GLY A 210 -12.40 -23.01 -18.68
CA GLY A 210 -13.03 -23.93 -17.73
C GLY A 210 -14.57 -23.91 -17.82
N GLU A 211 -15.22 -24.87 -17.18
CA GLU A 211 -16.67 -25.10 -17.24
C GLU A 211 -17.32 -24.88 -15.87
N GLN A 212 -18.30 -23.97 -15.79
CA GLN A 212 -19.00 -23.70 -14.54
C GLN A 212 -19.93 -24.86 -14.16
N THR A 213 -19.58 -25.60 -13.12
CA THR A 213 -20.56 -26.43 -12.39
C THR A 213 -21.77 -25.57 -12.01
N GLY A 214 -22.97 -26.05 -12.35
CA GLY A 214 -24.21 -25.36 -12.00
C GLY A 214 -24.40 -25.31 -10.48
N ASP A 215 -24.47 -24.09 -9.96
CA ASP A 215 -24.82 -23.74 -8.58
C ASP A 215 -23.88 -24.27 -7.47
N ASN A 216 -22.73 -23.59 -7.31
CA ASN A 216 -22.09 -23.42 -6.00
C ASN A 216 -22.20 -21.94 -5.62
N GLY A 217 -23.16 -21.62 -4.74
CA GLY A 217 -23.52 -20.24 -4.40
C GLY A 217 -22.54 -19.53 -3.47
N ASP A 218 -21.47 -18.93 -4.03
CA ASP A 218 -20.56 -18.07 -3.28
C ASP A 218 -20.54 -16.61 -3.79
N ARG A 219 -21.26 -15.75 -3.04
CA ARG A 219 -21.07 -14.30 -2.89
C ARG A 219 -20.68 -13.48 -4.14
N VAL A 220 -21.64 -13.31 -5.05
CA VAL A 220 -21.63 -12.18 -6.01
C VAL A 220 -21.73 -10.84 -5.24
N PRO A 221 -20.77 -9.90 -5.36
CA PRO A 221 -20.93 -8.53 -4.87
C PRO A 221 -22.02 -7.81 -5.67
N SER A 222 -22.84 -7.02 -4.98
CA SER A 222 -24.07 -6.42 -5.53
C SER A 222 -23.87 -5.53 -6.77
N GLU A 223 -24.93 -5.37 -7.56
CA GLU A 223 -24.99 -4.46 -8.71
C GLU A 223 -24.86 -2.98 -8.30
N GLY A 224 -23.62 -2.55 -8.07
CA GLY A 224 -23.27 -1.16 -7.74
C GLY A 224 -21.83 -0.76 -8.14
N ALA A 225 -21.11 -1.67 -8.80
CA ALA A 225 -19.72 -1.47 -9.20
C ALA A 225 -19.58 -0.35 -10.25
N THR A 226 -19.25 0.86 -9.79
CA THR A 226 -19.10 2.04 -10.64
C THR A 226 -17.65 2.16 -11.12
N LEU A 227 -17.44 2.60 -12.37
CA LEU A 227 -16.10 2.82 -12.92
C LEU A 227 -15.52 4.13 -12.35
N LEU A 228 -14.70 4.03 -11.29
CA LEU A 228 -14.28 5.17 -10.45
C LEU A 228 -12.95 5.84 -10.83
N TYR A 229 -12.37 5.44 -11.95
CA TYR A 229 -11.31 6.20 -12.63
C TYR A 229 -11.85 6.71 -13.97
N PRO A 230 -11.74 8.01 -14.28
CA PRO A 230 -11.97 8.48 -15.63
C PRO A 230 -10.92 7.83 -16.55
N MET A 231 -11.35 7.27 -17.69
CA MET A 231 -10.39 6.97 -18.75
C MET A 231 -9.79 8.32 -19.21
N ALA A 232 -8.47 8.43 -19.23
CA ALA A 232 -7.79 9.65 -19.65
C ALA A 232 -8.33 10.14 -21.01
N GLU A 233 -8.84 11.37 -21.06
CA GLU A 233 -9.47 11.91 -22.27
C GLU A 233 -8.44 12.06 -23.39
N LYS A 234 -8.40 11.07 -24.29
CA LYS A 234 -7.56 11.11 -25.48
C LYS A 234 -7.95 12.30 -26.35
N SER A 235 -6.97 13.16 -26.61
CA SER A 235 -7.13 14.33 -27.49
C SER A 235 -7.73 13.93 -28.85
N PRO A 236 -8.66 14.73 -29.40
CA PRO A 236 -9.36 14.40 -30.64
C PRO A 236 -8.38 14.28 -31.81
N GLY A 237 -8.11 13.04 -32.21
CA GLY A 237 -7.07 12.69 -33.20
C GLY A 237 -6.43 11.32 -32.98
N ARG A 238 -6.49 10.74 -31.77
CA ARG A 238 -6.12 9.34 -31.50
C ARG A 238 -7.27 8.59 -30.84
N SER A 239 -7.88 7.64 -31.56
CA SER A 239 -8.92 6.77 -31.00
C SER A 239 -8.39 5.89 -29.86
N PRO A 240 -9.22 5.52 -28.88
CA PRO A 240 -9.08 4.26 -28.16
C PRO A 240 -9.22 3.08 -29.14
N LEU A 241 -8.48 2.00 -28.93
CA LEU A 241 -8.68 0.76 -29.68
C LEU A 241 -9.79 -0.05 -29.00
N PHE A 242 -10.92 -0.15 -29.69
CA PHE A 242 -12.13 -0.93 -29.38
C PHE A 242 -13.08 -0.43 -28.28
N THR A 243 -14.36 -0.50 -28.63
CA THR A 243 -15.58 -0.29 -27.82
C THR A 243 -16.65 -1.30 -28.29
N LEU A 244 -17.77 -1.42 -27.54
CA LEU A 244 -18.97 -2.30 -27.67
C LEU A 244 -19.14 -3.19 -26.41
N GLY A 245 -20.31 -3.37 -25.78
CA GLY A 245 -21.59 -2.66 -25.88
C GLY A 245 -22.81 -3.47 -25.37
N THR A 246 -23.51 -2.98 -24.32
CA THR A 246 -24.97 -3.11 -23.97
C THR A 246 -25.77 -4.42 -24.22
N LEU A 247 -26.71 -4.93 -23.39
CA LEU A 247 -27.53 -4.39 -22.25
C LEU A 247 -28.23 -5.53 -21.45
N PHE A 248 -28.88 -5.23 -20.31
CA PHE A 248 -29.54 -6.17 -19.34
C PHE A 248 -30.97 -6.66 -19.72
N PRO A 249 -31.47 -7.81 -19.19
CA PRO A 249 -32.41 -7.84 -18.00
C PRO A 249 -32.39 -9.15 -17.13
N THR A 250 -33.18 -9.44 -16.06
CA THR A 250 -33.64 -8.74 -14.80
C THR A 250 -34.39 -9.70 -13.81
N ILE A 251 -34.36 -9.43 -12.48
CA ILE A 251 -35.46 -9.56 -11.44
C ILE A 251 -35.69 -10.83 -10.53
N SER A 252 -36.07 -10.55 -9.25
CA SER A 252 -36.61 -11.36 -8.10
C SER A 252 -35.62 -12.14 -7.21
N ARG A 253 -35.46 -11.91 -5.88
CA ARG A 253 -36.37 -11.91 -4.67
C ARG A 253 -36.80 -13.34 -4.23
N ILE A 254 -36.83 -13.77 -2.95
CA ILE A 254 -37.37 -13.18 -1.69
C ILE A 254 -36.62 -13.67 -0.40
N ASP A 255 -36.63 -12.84 0.65
CA ASP A 255 -36.44 -12.96 2.13
C ASP A 255 -36.05 -14.29 2.85
N ALA A 256 -35.19 -14.17 3.89
CA ALA A 256 -35.53 -14.45 5.31
C ALA A 256 -34.36 -14.14 6.32
N SER A 257 -34.71 -13.74 7.55
CA SER A 257 -33.81 -13.40 8.69
C SER A 257 -34.49 -13.78 10.03
N PRO A 258 -33.94 -13.49 11.24
CA PRO A 258 -32.66 -13.90 11.85
C PRO A 258 -32.83 -14.54 13.26
N THR A 259 -31.75 -15.05 13.91
CA THR A 259 -31.79 -15.46 15.35
C THR A 259 -30.51 -15.17 16.16
N SER A 260 -30.56 -14.08 16.94
CA SER A 260 -30.24 -13.99 18.39
C SER A 260 -29.07 -14.78 19.05
N SER A 261 -28.02 -14.03 19.43
CA SER A 261 -27.55 -13.71 20.81
C SER A 261 -26.89 -14.72 21.79
N GLU A 262 -25.95 -14.15 22.57
CA GLU A 262 -25.60 -14.40 24.00
C GLU A 262 -24.77 -15.62 24.44
N PHE A 263 -23.57 -15.33 24.99
CA PHE A 263 -22.93 -15.90 26.20
C PHE A 263 -21.74 -14.99 26.59
N ALA A 264 -21.27 -14.86 27.83
CA ALA A 264 -21.93 -14.70 29.14
C ALA A 264 -20.89 -14.13 30.13
N ALA A 265 -21.24 -13.15 30.98
CA ALA A 265 -20.30 -12.52 31.91
C ALA A 265 -20.24 -13.24 33.27
N THR A 266 -19.05 -13.62 33.73
CA THR A 266 -18.84 -14.28 35.04
C THR A 266 -18.37 -13.28 36.09
N SER A 267 -19.25 -12.91 37.03
CA SER A 267 -18.92 -12.09 38.20
C SER A 267 -18.39 -12.95 39.36
N ALA A 268 -17.22 -12.59 39.91
CA ALA A 268 -16.63 -13.24 41.08
C ALA A 268 -16.79 -12.36 42.32
N SER A 269 -17.62 -12.79 43.27
CA SER A 269 -17.86 -12.07 44.52
C SER A 269 -16.78 -12.36 45.57
N VAL A 270 -16.12 -11.31 46.08
CA VAL A 270 -15.26 -11.39 47.29
C VAL A 270 -15.97 -10.70 48.46
N ALA A 271 -15.93 -11.32 49.64
CA ALA A 271 -16.71 -10.90 50.80
C ALA A 271 -16.18 -9.61 51.45
N ALA A 272 -17.09 -8.80 51.99
CA ALA A 272 -16.77 -7.52 52.63
C ALA A 272 -16.40 -7.68 54.12
N THR A 273 -15.30 -7.05 54.54
CA THR A 273 -14.95 -6.85 55.95
C THR A 273 -14.48 -5.41 56.21
N SER A 274 -15.44 -4.57 56.59
CA SER A 274 -15.30 -3.14 56.94
C SER A 274 -14.85 -2.18 55.82
N SER A 275 -15.55 -1.05 55.73
CA SER A 275 -15.04 0.26 55.27
C SER A 275 -16.18 1.29 55.34
N GLY A 276 -15.86 2.52 55.73
CA GLY A 276 -16.66 3.69 55.36
C GLY A 276 -16.38 4.06 53.89
N PRO A 277 -16.80 5.24 53.40
CA PRO A 277 -16.26 5.73 52.14
C PRO A 277 -14.73 5.87 52.23
N SER A 278 -14.04 5.55 51.14
CA SER A 278 -12.59 5.70 51.02
C SER A 278 -12.33 6.41 49.70
N ALA A 279 -11.99 7.69 49.77
CA ALA A 279 -11.92 8.58 48.63
C ALA A 279 -10.70 8.26 47.74
N ARG A 280 -11.00 7.97 46.48
CA ARG A 280 -10.07 7.75 45.38
C ARG A 280 -10.75 8.15 44.08
N PHE A 281 -9.98 8.60 43.11
CA PHE A 281 -10.47 8.74 41.75
C PHE A 281 -9.35 8.50 40.75
N GLU A 282 -9.72 7.93 39.61
CA GLU A 282 -8.90 7.93 38.41
C GLU A 282 -9.33 9.10 37.52
N TRP A 283 -8.46 9.48 36.57
CA TRP A 283 -8.77 10.52 35.59
C TRP A 283 -8.21 10.15 34.22
N LYS A 284 -8.88 10.62 33.16
CA LYS A 284 -8.43 10.45 31.77
C LYS A 284 -8.71 11.71 30.97
N MET A 285 -7.75 12.14 30.14
CA MET A 285 -8.01 13.10 29.06
C MET A 285 -8.89 12.44 27.99
N ASN A 286 -9.96 13.10 27.54
CA ASN A 286 -10.77 12.56 26.45
C ASN A 286 -9.93 12.50 25.16
N ASP A 287 -9.94 11.35 24.50
CA ASP A 287 -9.23 11.07 23.25
C ASP A 287 -9.63 12.11 22.18
N ARG A 288 -8.67 12.64 21.42
CA ARG A 288 -8.94 13.69 20.40
C ARG A 288 -8.57 13.24 19.00
N TYR A 289 -7.57 12.38 18.88
CA TYR A 289 -7.22 11.65 17.67
C TYR A 289 -7.63 10.17 17.77
N GLY A 290 -7.71 9.47 16.64
CA GLY A 290 -8.15 8.07 16.61
C GLY A 290 -9.66 7.85 16.75
N LEU A 291 -10.46 8.91 16.55
CA LEU A 291 -11.91 8.91 16.67
C LEU A 291 -12.60 8.59 15.34
N ASP A 292 -13.54 7.65 15.40
CA ASP A 292 -14.59 7.41 14.40
C ASP A 292 -15.77 8.34 14.75
N ARG A 293 -16.02 9.38 13.95
CA ARG A 293 -17.06 10.40 14.22
C ARG A 293 -18.34 10.14 13.42
N ASP A 294 -18.24 9.59 12.21
CA ASP A 294 -19.42 9.25 11.39
C ASP A 294 -19.94 7.80 11.57
N ASN A 295 -19.16 6.95 12.25
CA ASN A 295 -19.43 5.54 12.57
C ASN A 295 -19.29 4.58 11.36
N ASP A 296 -18.41 4.89 10.39
CA ASP A 296 -18.06 3.97 9.29
C ASP A 296 -16.98 2.92 9.62
N GLY A 297 -16.32 3.05 10.77
CA GLY A 297 -15.27 2.14 11.26
C GLY A 297 -13.83 2.60 11.01
N LEU A 298 -13.60 3.84 10.57
CA LEU A 298 -12.28 4.41 10.32
C LEU A 298 -11.92 5.55 11.31
N ILE A 299 -10.84 6.28 11.05
CA ILE A 299 -10.36 7.38 11.90
C ILE A 299 -10.50 8.68 11.10
N ASP A 300 -11.42 9.55 11.51
CA ASP A 300 -11.65 10.83 10.83
C ASP A 300 -10.53 11.85 11.12
N TYR A 301 -9.87 12.33 10.08
CA TYR A 301 -8.98 13.48 10.18
C TYR A 301 -9.74 14.81 10.32
N ASP A 302 -9.38 15.57 11.36
CA ASP A 302 -9.96 16.86 11.67
C ASP A 302 -8.90 17.96 11.46
N TYR A 303 -9.26 18.98 10.69
CA TYR A 303 -8.44 20.17 10.47
C TYR A 303 -9.19 21.46 10.83
N SER A 304 -10.28 21.34 11.58
CA SER A 304 -11.10 22.48 11.99
C SER A 304 -10.32 23.40 12.94
N TYR A 305 -10.62 24.69 12.88
CA TYR A 305 -10.00 25.67 13.78
C TYR A 305 -10.22 25.31 15.27
N GLY A 306 -11.37 24.73 15.63
CA GLY A 306 -11.65 24.29 16.99
C GLY A 306 -10.86 23.06 17.45
N TYR A 307 -10.43 22.19 16.52
CA TYR A 307 -9.56 21.06 16.82
C TYR A 307 -8.09 21.51 16.96
N VAL A 308 -7.62 22.39 16.07
CA VAL A 308 -6.24 22.93 16.14
C VAL A 308 -6.08 23.95 17.27
N HIS A 309 -7.12 24.72 17.61
CA HIS A 309 -7.14 25.73 18.68
C HIS A 309 -8.31 25.48 19.64
N PRO A 310 -8.25 24.43 20.47
CA PRO A 310 -9.33 24.06 21.40
C PRO A 310 -9.60 25.18 22.41
N GLN A 311 -10.89 25.52 22.55
CA GLN A 311 -11.39 26.44 23.59
C GLN A 311 -11.34 25.82 25.00
N SER A 312 -11.32 24.48 25.07
CA SER A 312 -11.23 23.73 26.31
C SER A 312 -10.78 22.28 26.05
N PHE A 313 -10.18 21.67 27.06
CA PHE A 313 -9.81 20.25 27.11
C PHE A 313 -10.76 19.52 28.07
N THR A 314 -11.30 18.38 27.68
CA THR A 314 -12.21 17.59 28.53
C THR A 314 -11.45 16.49 29.24
N VAL A 315 -11.62 16.41 30.56
CA VAL A 315 -11.11 15.34 31.42
C VAL A 315 -12.29 14.57 32.01
N HIS A 316 -12.28 13.25 31.83
CA HIS A 316 -13.11 12.35 32.60
C HIS A 316 -12.51 12.15 33.99
N LEU A 317 -13.33 12.28 35.03
CA LEU A 317 -12.96 12.08 36.43
C LEU A 317 -13.88 11.00 37.03
N ASP A 318 -13.34 9.85 37.45
CA ASP A 318 -14.13 8.74 38.03
C ASP A 318 -13.70 8.40 39.47
N GLY A 319 -14.54 8.77 40.44
CA GLY A 319 -14.45 8.38 41.84
C GLY A 319 -15.47 7.32 42.28
N CYS A 320 -16.23 6.71 41.36
CA CYS A 320 -17.26 5.71 41.64
C CYS A 320 -16.71 4.43 42.30
N SER A 321 -15.41 4.17 42.22
CA SER A 321 -14.75 3.06 42.94
C SER A 321 -14.64 3.30 44.46
N SER A 322 -14.85 4.54 44.94
CA SER A 322 -14.71 4.91 46.37
C SER A 322 -15.75 4.30 47.31
N LEU A 323 -16.86 3.78 46.77
CA LEU A 323 -17.88 3.04 47.51
C LEU A 323 -18.27 1.76 46.73
N PRO A 324 -18.47 0.62 47.42
CA PRO A 324 -19.11 -0.56 46.83
C PRO A 324 -20.47 -0.20 46.23
N GLU A 325 -20.85 -0.87 45.14
CA GLU A 325 -22.07 -0.53 44.38
C GLU A 325 -23.34 -0.59 45.24
N SER A 326 -23.45 -1.58 46.13
CA SER A 326 -24.51 -1.71 47.15
C SER A 326 -24.66 -0.49 48.06
N ASN A 327 -23.62 0.33 48.18
CA ASN A 327 -23.52 1.46 49.10
C ASN A 327 -23.60 2.82 48.36
N ARG A 328 -23.50 2.86 47.02
CA ARG A 328 -23.67 4.07 46.21
C ARG A 328 -25.07 4.68 46.33
N ALA A 329 -26.11 3.86 46.48
CA ALA A 329 -27.48 4.35 46.65
C ALA A 329 -27.62 5.14 47.97
N GLY A 330 -27.97 6.43 47.87
CA GLY A 330 -28.06 7.35 49.01
C GLY A 330 -26.73 7.99 49.44
N ALA A 331 -25.63 7.72 48.73
CA ALA A 331 -24.39 8.48 48.88
C ALA A 331 -24.49 9.86 48.17
N SER A 332 -23.62 10.79 48.55
CA SER A 332 -23.42 12.06 47.83
C SER A 332 -21.95 12.27 47.49
N TYR A 333 -21.73 12.97 46.37
CA TYR A 333 -20.42 13.15 45.76
C TYR A 333 -20.18 14.64 45.51
N LYS A 334 -18.95 15.09 45.70
CA LYS A 334 -18.56 16.48 45.46
C LYS A 334 -17.18 16.55 44.83
N TRP A 335 -17.10 17.21 43.68
CA TRP A 335 -15.87 17.60 43.01
C TRP A 335 -15.62 19.08 43.25
N THR A 336 -14.41 19.44 43.69
CA THR A 336 -13.99 20.84 43.90
C THR A 336 -12.70 21.07 43.12
N ILE A 337 -12.75 22.00 42.16
CA ILE A 337 -11.65 22.28 41.22
C ILE A 337 -11.42 23.80 41.25
N PRO A 338 -10.42 24.31 41.99
CA PRO A 338 -10.20 25.74 42.17
C PRO A 338 -10.09 26.49 40.83
N ALA A 339 -10.64 27.71 40.79
CA ALA A 339 -10.77 28.56 39.60
C ALA A 339 -11.59 27.98 38.42
N VAL A 340 -12.04 26.71 38.47
CA VAL A 340 -12.90 26.11 37.44
C VAL A 340 -14.34 25.97 37.94
N THR A 341 -14.61 25.12 38.94
CA THR A 341 -15.99 24.81 39.36
C THR A 341 -16.07 24.05 40.70
N THR A 342 -17.29 23.86 41.21
CA THR A 342 -17.64 22.84 42.19
C THR A 342 -18.90 22.14 41.72
N ARG A 343 -18.88 20.80 41.65
CA ARG A 343 -19.95 19.97 41.06
C ARG A 343 -20.36 18.85 42.01
N THR A 344 -21.61 18.40 41.89
CA THR A 344 -22.20 17.37 42.77
C THR A 344 -22.97 16.31 41.97
N ASP A 345 -22.61 16.18 40.69
CA ASP A 345 -23.51 15.66 39.66
C ASP A 345 -23.45 14.13 39.53
N GLY A 346 -22.55 13.48 40.26
CA GLY A 346 -22.31 12.05 40.24
C GLY A 346 -20.94 11.68 40.80
N CYS A 347 -20.69 10.37 40.92
CA CYS A 347 -19.39 9.85 41.30
C CYS A 347 -18.38 9.82 40.14
N ALA A 348 -18.83 10.04 38.90
CA ALA A 348 -18.00 10.34 37.74
C ALA A 348 -18.54 11.56 37.01
N ILE A 349 -17.66 12.40 36.43
CA ILE A 349 -18.01 13.59 35.65
C ILE A 349 -17.03 13.83 34.50
N ASP A 350 -17.51 14.38 33.39
CA ASP A 350 -16.67 15.01 32.38
C ASP A 350 -16.52 16.50 32.70
N GLN A 351 -15.28 16.99 32.80
CA GLN A 351 -14.98 18.38 33.12
C GLN A 351 -14.15 19.06 32.04
N ALA A 352 -14.64 20.19 31.53
CA ALA A 352 -13.90 21.05 30.62
C ALA A 352 -12.94 22.00 31.39
N PHE A 353 -11.70 22.09 30.93
CA PHE A 353 -10.64 22.99 31.42
C PHE A 353 -10.25 23.97 30.31
N LEU A 354 -10.22 25.28 30.61
CA LEU A 354 -9.99 26.33 29.61
C LEU A 354 -8.51 26.53 29.23
N ALA A 355 -7.59 25.80 29.86
CA ALA A 355 -6.15 25.84 29.58
C ALA A 355 -5.49 24.49 29.90
N GLN A 356 -4.25 24.33 29.43
CA GLN A 356 -3.38 23.23 29.82
C GLN A 356 -2.61 23.57 31.12
N GLY A 357 -2.12 22.54 31.81
CA GLY A 357 -1.27 22.65 32.99
C GLY A 357 -1.86 22.01 34.25
N PRO A 358 -1.20 22.18 35.41
CA PRO A 358 -1.53 21.47 36.64
C PRO A 358 -2.77 22.04 37.33
N TYR A 359 -3.72 21.16 37.66
CA TYR A 359 -4.94 21.48 38.41
C TYR A 359 -5.04 20.60 39.65
N SER A 360 -5.30 21.22 40.81
CA SER A 360 -5.63 20.51 42.05
C SER A 360 -7.11 20.13 42.04
N VAL A 361 -7.41 18.83 42.05
CA VAL A 361 -8.78 18.29 42.04
C VAL A 361 -9.03 17.60 43.39
N THR A 362 -10.06 18.07 44.11
CA THR A 362 -10.52 17.45 45.35
C THR A 362 -11.83 16.71 45.10
N PHE A 363 -11.82 15.41 45.36
CA PHE A 363 -13.02 14.57 45.42
C PHE A 363 -13.40 14.30 46.86
N THR A 364 -14.67 14.53 47.21
CA THR A 364 -15.27 14.16 48.50
C THR A 364 -16.43 13.22 48.25
N VAL A 365 -16.47 12.10 48.97
CA VAL A 365 -17.57 11.13 48.95
C VAL A 365 -18.15 10.99 50.35
N THR A 366 -19.48 11.09 50.46
CA THR A 366 -20.24 10.91 51.69
C THR A 366 -21.18 9.71 51.53
N ASP A 367 -21.18 8.77 52.46
CA ASP A 367 -22.10 7.63 52.42
C ASP A 367 -23.51 7.96 52.92
N ARG A 368 -24.44 7.00 52.80
CA ARG A 368 -25.83 7.15 53.27
C ARG A 368 -25.98 7.35 54.79
N ASN A 369 -24.92 7.15 55.56
CA ASN A 369 -24.88 7.31 57.01
C ASN A 369 -24.28 8.68 57.43
N GLY A 370 -23.83 9.49 56.47
CA GLY A 370 -23.17 10.77 56.71
C GLY A 370 -21.68 10.68 57.07
N GLN A 371 -21.05 9.50 56.94
CA GLN A 371 -19.60 9.43 56.99
C GLN A 371 -19.04 9.96 55.66
N ALA A 372 -17.96 10.72 55.71
CA ALA A 372 -17.32 11.30 54.54
C ALA A 372 -15.80 11.10 54.55
N ASP A 373 -15.23 10.94 53.37
CA ASP A 373 -13.79 10.95 53.13
C ASP A 373 -13.46 11.81 51.89
N SER A 374 -12.23 12.29 51.78
CA SER A 374 -11.82 13.18 50.69
C SER A 374 -10.35 13.03 50.29
N LEU A 375 -10.12 12.93 48.97
CA LEU A 375 -8.80 12.92 48.35
C LEU A 375 -8.60 14.23 47.56
N THR A 376 -7.39 14.79 47.64
CA THR A 376 -6.93 15.84 46.73
C THR A 376 -5.73 15.33 45.96
N GLN A 377 -5.77 15.44 44.63
CA GLN A 377 -4.71 15.04 43.72
C GLN A 377 -4.45 16.15 42.70
N SER A 378 -3.19 16.33 42.30
CA SER A 378 -2.86 17.16 41.14
C SER A 378 -3.00 16.33 39.88
N ILE A 379 -3.79 16.81 38.93
CA ILE A 379 -3.78 16.35 37.54
C ILE A 379 -3.00 17.34 36.68
N ASP A 380 -2.57 16.96 35.48
CA ASP A 380 -1.92 17.87 34.52
C ASP A 380 -2.64 17.80 33.17
N VAL A 381 -3.41 18.84 32.83
CA VAL A 381 -4.22 18.86 31.61
C VAL A 381 -3.31 19.13 30.43
N LYS A 382 -3.05 18.13 29.60
CA LYS A 382 -1.97 18.15 28.60
C LYS A 382 -2.45 17.65 27.24
N ASP A 383 -2.20 18.44 26.19
CA ASP A 383 -2.57 18.10 24.82
C ASP A 383 -1.42 18.37 23.85
N LEU A 384 -0.85 17.27 23.34
CA LEU A 384 0.27 17.28 22.40
C LEU A 384 -0.20 17.64 21.00
N LEU A 385 0.48 18.59 20.36
CA LEU A 385 0.31 18.86 18.94
C LEU A 385 1.37 18.11 18.14
N ILE A 386 0.96 17.04 17.47
CA ILE A 386 1.84 16.21 16.63
C ILE A 386 1.50 16.47 15.17
N ILE A 387 2.52 16.78 14.37
CA ILE A 387 2.40 17.08 12.95
C ILE A 387 3.13 16.01 12.14
N SER A 388 2.61 15.66 10.97
CA SER A 388 3.33 14.86 9.99
C SER A 388 3.27 15.47 8.59
N ILE A 389 4.43 15.96 8.12
CA ILE A 389 4.68 16.42 6.75
C ILE A 389 5.59 15.42 6.04
N GLY A 390 5.56 15.42 4.71
CA GLY A 390 6.47 14.59 3.93
C GLY A 390 5.94 14.13 2.58
N ASP A 391 6.60 13.11 2.05
CA ASP A 391 6.30 12.42 0.80
C ASP A 391 5.32 11.23 0.99
N SER A 392 5.36 10.28 0.06
CA SER A 392 4.56 9.04 0.06
C SER A 392 4.88 8.09 1.22
N ALA A 393 6.14 8.02 1.65
CA ALA A 393 6.55 7.18 2.78
C ALA A 393 6.02 7.72 4.11
N ALA A 394 5.87 9.05 4.23
CA ALA A 394 5.14 9.67 5.33
C ALA A 394 3.61 9.55 5.18
N SER A 395 3.03 9.67 3.97
CA SER A 395 1.57 9.72 3.76
C SER A 395 0.85 8.39 3.93
N GLY A 396 1.53 7.26 3.72
CA GLY A 396 0.92 5.93 3.80
C GLY A 396 0.67 5.24 2.45
N GLN A 397 1.36 5.64 1.37
CA GLN A 397 1.18 5.03 0.05
C GLN A 397 1.36 3.51 0.09
N GLY A 398 0.53 2.79 -0.66
CA GLY A 398 0.42 1.34 -0.60
C GLY A 398 -0.46 0.79 0.54
N ASN A 399 -1.01 1.63 1.42
CA ASN A 399 -1.77 1.22 2.62
C ASN A 399 -3.03 2.06 2.88
N PRO A 400 -3.98 2.16 1.93
CA PRO A 400 -5.24 2.86 2.15
C PRO A 400 -6.07 2.31 3.32
N ASP A 401 -6.87 3.19 3.91
CA ASP A 401 -7.76 2.94 5.06
C ASP A 401 -8.76 1.82 4.77
N ILE A 402 -9.30 1.80 3.55
CA ILE A 402 -9.93 0.60 2.98
C ILE A 402 -9.27 0.30 1.64
N LYS A 403 -8.65 -0.88 1.53
CA LYS A 403 -8.14 -1.42 0.26
C LYS A 403 -9.20 -1.39 -0.83
N ALA A 404 -8.77 -1.12 -2.06
CA ALA A 404 -9.60 -1.15 -3.25
C ALA A 404 -10.42 -2.46 -3.33
N ARG A 405 -11.67 -2.33 -3.77
CA ARG A 405 -12.60 -3.44 -4.01
C ARG A 405 -13.17 -3.31 -5.42
N LEU A 406 -13.78 -4.37 -5.95
CA LEU A 406 -14.31 -4.29 -7.30
C LEU A 406 -15.42 -3.23 -7.40
N GLY A 407 -15.19 -2.21 -8.24
CA GLY A 407 -16.11 -1.08 -8.41
C GLY A 407 -16.11 -0.04 -7.28
N PHE A 408 -15.17 -0.15 -6.34
CA PHE A 408 -14.94 0.81 -5.26
C PHE A 408 -13.43 1.07 -5.14
N GLY A 409 -13.00 2.28 -5.51
CA GLY A 409 -11.61 2.69 -5.32
C GLY A 409 -11.19 2.61 -3.85
N ALA A 410 -9.88 2.61 -3.61
CA ALA A 410 -9.36 2.66 -2.24
C ALA A 410 -9.93 3.88 -1.49
N LYS A 411 -10.39 3.70 -0.23
CA LYS A 411 -10.70 4.83 0.66
C LYS A 411 -9.40 5.28 1.32
N TRP A 412 -9.20 6.59 1.27
CA TRP A 412 -8.07 7.32 1.80
C TRP A 412 -8.60 8.51 2.61
N GLU A 413 -7.92 8.90 3.68
CA GLU A 413 -8.13 10.20 4.34
C GLU A 413 -7.85 11.39 3.40
N ASP A 414 -6.92 11.23 2.44
CA ASP A 414 -6.76 12.17 1.32
C ASP A 414 -6.33 11.42 0.05
N ARG A 415 -7.28 11.19 -0.86
CA ARG A 415 -7.08 10.49 -2.14
C ARG A 415 -6.12 11.22 -3.08
N GLN A 416 -6.05 12.55 -3.03
CA GLN A 416 -5.12 13.30 -3.89
C GLN A 416 -3.66 13.07 -3.47
N CYS A 417 -3.44 12.70 -2.21
CA CYS A 417 -2.13 12.50 -1.61
C CYS A 417 -1.76 11.03 -1.31
N ASP A 418 -2.62 10.05 -1.63
CA ASP A 418 -2.56 8.68 -1.09
C ASP A 418 -2.26 8.71 0.44
N ARG A 419 -3.01 9.54 1.19
CA ARG A 419 -2.83 9.73 2.65
C ARG A 419 -3.78 8.82 3.44
N SER A 420 -3.27 8.18 4.48
CA SER A 420 -4.03 7.21 5.29
C SER A 420 -3.78 7.36 6.80
N ALA A 421 -4.70 6.86 7.62
CA ALA A 421 -4.52 6.59 9.06
C ALA A 421 -3.64 5.35 9.35
N ASN A 422 -3.42 4.48 8.37
CA ASN A 422 -2.44 3.38 8.42
C ASN A 422 -0.99 3.84 8.19
N ALA A 423 -0.76 5.13 7.93
CA ALA A 423 0.57 5.69 7.75
C ALA A 423 1.40 5.62 9.05
N GLY A 424 2.72 5.41 8.93
CA GLY A 424 3.62 5.29 10.08
C GLY A 424 3.47 6.41 11.14
N PRO A 425 3.50 7.70 10.76
CA PRO A 425 3.29 8.81 11.68
C PRO A 425 1.87 8.90 12.27
N ALA A 426 0.85 8.49 11.50
CA ALA A 426 -0.53 8.45 11.94
C ALA A 426 -0.76 7.37 13.01
N LEU A 427 -0.24 6.16 12.76
CA LEU A 427 -0.20 5.10 13.75
C LEU A 427 0.60 5.53 15.00
N ALA A 428 1.71 6.26 14.85
CA ALA A 428 2.53 6.72 15.99
C ALA A 428 1.76 7.70 16.89
N ALA A 429 1.05 8.67 16.30
CA ALA A 429 0.21 9.59 17.05
C ALA A 429 -0.95 8.87 17.76
N LEU A 430 -1.50 7.81 17.15
CA LEU A 430 -2.53 6.97 17.73
C LEU A 430 -2.03 6.14 18.92
N GLU A 431 -0.80 5.65 18.83
CA GLU A 431 -0.15 4.93 19.94
C GLU A 431 0.18 5.87 21.11
N ILE A 432 0.59 7.12 20.85
CA ILE A 432 0.82 8.12 21.91
C ILE A 432 -0.50 8.49 22.64
N GLU A 433 -1.59 8.72 21.92
CA GLU A 433 -2.94 8.97 22.49
C GLU A 433 -3.43 7.78 23.36
N ARG A 434 -3.16 6.54 22.93
CA ARG A 434 -3.68 5.34 23.61
C ARG A 434 -2.82 4.82 24.75
N ASN A 435 -1.52 5.11 24.76
CA ASN A 435 -0.59 4.60 25.78
C ASN A 435 -0.49 5.47 27.05
N ASP A 436 -0.86 6.76 27.00
CA ASP A 436 -0.96 7.63 28.18
C ASP A 436 -2.38 8.21 28.33
N PRO A 437 -3.24 7.67 29.20
CA PRO A 437 -4.59 8.21 29.41
C PRO A 437 -4.60 9.63 30.01
N HIS A 438 -3.46 10.17 30.45
CA HIS A 438 -3.34 11.49 31.04
C HIS A 438 -2.95 12.59 30.04
N THR A 439 -2.73 12.25 28.77
CA THR A 439 -2.35 13.18 27.70
C THR A 439 -3.25 12.98 26.48
N SER A 440 -3.83 14.04 25.90
CA SER A 440 -4.52 13.95 24.60
C SER A 440 -3.62 14.33 23.41
N VAL A 441 -3.99 13.92 22.19
CA VAL A 441 -3.25 14.26 20.96
C VAL A 441 -4.10 15.03 19.96
N THR A 442 -3.68 16.25 19.63
CA THR A 442 -4.03 16.88 18.34
C THR A 442 -3.05 16.37 17.28
N PHE A 443 -3.48 15.46 16.40
CA PHE A 443 -2.67 15.04 15.24
C PHE A 443 -3.09 15.79 13.97
N ILE A 444 -2.11 16.22 13.17
CA ILE A 444 -2.30 16.92 11.88
C ILE A 444 -1.39 16.29 10.82
N HIS A 445 -1.96 15.58 9.86
CA HIS A 445 -1.23 14.96 8.76
C HIS A 445 -1.38 15.75 7.46
N LEU A 446 -0.28 16.21 6.88
CA LEU A 446 -0.22 16.98 5.63
C LEU A 446 0.68 16.33 4.56
N ALA A 447 1.38 15.25 4.89
CA ALA A 447 2.23 14.51 3.95
C ALA A 447 1.46 14.11 2.68
N CYS A 448 2.16 14.03 1.56
CA CYS A 448 1.55 13.83 0.25
C CYS A 448 2.45 13.02 -0.67
N SER A 449 1.91 11.94 -1.24
CA SER A 449 2.62 11.10 -2.19
C SER A 449 3.12 11.88 -3.40
N GLY A 450 4.35 11.58 -3.83
CA GLY A 450 5.03 12.22 -4.95
C GLY A 450 5.51 13.67 -4.71
N ALA A 451 5.35 14.21 -3.49
CA ALA A 451 5.94 15.51 -3.13
C ALA A 451 7.47 15.42 -2.97
N SER A 452 8.17 16.49 -3.34
CA SER A 452 9.60 16.75 -3.11
C SER A 452 9.78 17.98 -2.19
N ILE A 453 11.02 18.36 -1.86
CA ILE A 453 11.25 19.63 -1.14
C ILE A 453 10.78 20.83 -1.98
N PRO A 454 11.18 21.00 -3.27
CA PRO A 454 10.69 22.11 -4.10
C PRO A 454 9.21 22.05 -4.42
N GLU A 455 8.64 20.88 -4.75
CA GLU A 455 7.24 20.73 -5.16
C GLU A 455 6.43 19.95 -4.12
N GLY A 456 5.56 20.64 -3.38
CA GLY A 456 4.69 20.05 -2.36
C GLY A 456 5.09 20.42 -0.94
N LEU A 457 6.37 20.36 -0.58
CA LEU A 457 6.80 20.82 0.75
C LEU A 457 6.88 22.36 0.79
N LEU A 458 7.52 22.97 -0.21
CA LEU A 458 7.76 24.42 -0.31
C LEU A 458 7.01 25.11 -1.47
N GLY A 459 6.70 24.41 -2.55
CA GLY A 459 5.89 24.88 -3.68
C GLY A 459 4.49 24.23 -3.74
N GLU A 460 3.59 24.80 -4.53
CA GLU A 460 2.29 24.16 -4.81
C GLU A 460 2.48 22.84 -5.56
N TYR A 461 1.65 21.84 -5.28
CA TYR A 461 1.77 20.51 -5.86
C TYR A 461 0.45 19.99 -6.44
N LYS A 462 0.52 19.19 -7.50
CA LYS A 462 -0.67 18.62 -8.16
C LYS A 462 -1.31 17.44 -7.43
N GLY A 463 -0.60 16.80 -6.50
CA GLY A 463 -1.01 15.50 -5.95
C GLY A 463 -0.54 14.32 -6.80
N GLN A 464 -0.65 13.13 -6.24
CA GLN A 464 -0.36 11.87 -6.94
C GLN A 464 -1.45 11.52 -7.96
N GLU A 465 -2.72 11.83 -7.65
CA GLU A 465 -3.85 11.61 -8.57
C GLU A 465 -4.22 12.89 -9.33
N GLU A 466 -4.52 12.73 -10.63
CA GLU A 466 -4.87 13.84 -11.53
C GLU A 466 -6.36 14.22 -11.45
N GLY A 467 -6.71 15.40 -11.98
CA GLY A 467 -8.09 15.92 -11.99
C GLY A 467 -8.47 16.77 -10.77
N PHE A 468 -7.61 16.84 -9.75
CA PHE A 468 -7.79 17.68 -8.58
C PHE A 468 -7.12 19.07 -8.74
N PRO A 469 -7.58 20.12 -8.03
CA PRO A 469 -6.88 21.41 -7.95
C PRO A 469 -5.51 21.25 -7.28
N LYS A 470 -4.56 22.13 -7.57
CA LYS A 470 -3.28 22.15 -6.85
C LYS A 470 -3.46 22.37 -5.34
N LEU A 471 -2.69 21.63 -4.56
CA LEU A 471 -2.54 21.80 -3.11
C LEU A 471 -1.53 22.92 -2.81
N PRO A 472 -1.75 23.71 -1.74
CA PRO A 472 -0.74 24.65 -1.24
C PRO A 472 0.47 23.91 -0.66
N PRO A 473 1.63 24.58 -0.52
CA PRO A 473 2.80 23.99 0.14
C PRO A 473 2.47 23.50 1.55
N GLN A 474 2.95 22.31 1.92
CA GLN A 474 2.71 21.72 3.24
C GLN A 474 3.17 22.64 4.39
N ILE A 475 4.30 23.35 4.24
CA ILE A 475 4.79 24.29 5.26
C ILE A 475 3.89 25.53 5.40
N ASP A 476 3.38 26.11 4.31
CA ASP A 476 2.43 27.24 4.38
C ASP A 476 1.06 26.78 4.87
N LYS A 477 0.61 25.57 4.51
CA LYS A 477 -0.61 24.97 5.06
C LYS A 477 -0.51 24.73 6.56
N LEU A 478 0.65 24.27 7.04
CA LEU A 478 0.92 24.15 8.47
C LEU A 478 0.92 25.53 9.16
N ALA A 479 1.63 26.52 8.62
CA ALA A 479 1.66 27.88 9.18
C ALA A 479 0.26 28.51 9.25
N GLN A 480 -0.61 28.27 8.26
CA GLN A 480 -2.02 28.64 8.28
C GLN A 480 -2.76 27.95 9.44
N LEU A 481 -2.66 26.63 9.57
CA LEU A 481 -3.37 25.88 10.62
C LEU A 481 -2.91 26.28 12.03
N LEU A 482 -1.62 26.53 12.24
CA LEU A 482 -1.08 26.94 13.54
C LEU A 482 -1.43 28.38 13.94
N CYS A 483 -2.06 29.19 13.08
CA CYS A 483 -2.37 30.59 13.37
C CYS A 483 -3.63 30.72 14.27
N PRO A 484 -3.53 31.20 15.53
CA PRO A 484 -4.63 31.21 16.50
C PRO A 484 -5.58 32.40 16.33
N VAL A 485 -5.78 32.85 15.09
CA VAL A 485 -6.72 33.89 14.70
C VAL A 485 -7.39 33.47 13.39
N PRO A 486 -8.74 33.46 13.29
CA PRO A 486 -9.45 33.06 12.06
C PRO A 486 -9.31 34.02 10.86
N THR A 487 -8.25 34.82 10.78
CA THR A 487 -8.02 35.81 9.73
C THR A 487 -7.65 35.16 8.39
N VAL A 488 -8.01 35.82 7.29
CA VAL A 488 -8.11 35.20 5.96
C VAL A 488 -6.74 35.03 5.29
N PHE A 489 -6.02 33.98 5.68
CA PHE A 489 -4.94 33.40 4.87
C PHE A 489 -5.53 32.81 3.59
N THR A 490 -5.49 33.57 2.48
CA THR A 490 -5.80 33.01 1.16
C THR A 490 -4.62 32.13 0.70
N ALA A 491 -4.89 31.00 0.04
CA ALA A 491 -3.83 30.04 -0.36
C ALA A 491 -2.71 30.66 -1.23
N THR A 492 -2.98 31.79 -1.88
CA THR A 492 -2.05 32.62 -2.66
C THR A 492 -1.00 33.39 -1.83
N GLN A 493 -0.99 33.29 -0.50
CA GLN A 493 -0.16 34.11 0.39
C GLN A 493 1.07 33.36 0.98
N VAL A 494 1.81 32.69 0.11
CA VAL A 494 3.08 32.00 0.45
C VAL A 494 4.03 32.95 1.20
N GLY A 495 4.56 32.50 2.34
CA GLY A 495 5.55 33.25 3.12
C GLY A 495 5.02 34.36 4.03
N GLN A 496 3.71 34.45 4.29
CA GLN A 496 3.18 35.41 5.26
C GLN A 496 3.39 35.00 6.73
N THR A 497 3.45 36.03 7.59
CA THR A 497 3.46 35.89 9.07
C THR A 497 2.04 35.97 9.60
N CYS A 498 1.66 35.08 10.52
CA CYS A 498 0.35 35.07 11.19
C CYS A 498 0.08 36.41 11.88
N ARG A 499 -1.07 37.04 11.57
CA ARG A 499 -1.44 38.39 12.05
C ARG A 499 -2.90 38.48 12.44
N ASN A 500 -3.17 39.24 13.51
CA ASN A 500 -4.51 39.54 13.99
C ASN A 500 -5.23 40.57 13.08
N GLY A 501 -6.48 40.90 13.41
CA GLY A 501 -7.26 41.91 12.67
C GLY A 501 -6.72 43.34 12.70
N ASN A 502 -5.74 43.66 13.56
CA ASN A 502 -5.04 44.95 13.59
C ASN A 502 -3.75 44.94 12.74
N GLY A 503 -3.29 43.77 12.30
CA GLY A 503 -2.01 43.57 11.62
C GLY A 503 -0.83 43.22 12.53
N ASP A 504 -1.03 43.09 13.85
CA ASP A 504 0.01 42.67 14.80
C ASP A 504 0.41 41.21 14.54
N VAL A 505 1.70 40.87 14.62
CA VAL A 505 2.17 39.48 14.50
C VAL A 505 1.75 38.67 15.72
N VAL A 506 1.15 37.50 15.49
CA VAL A 506 0.67 36.60 16.53
C VAL A 506 1.52 35.33 16.56
N SER A 507 1.87 34.87 17.76
CA SER A 507 2.55 33.59 17.95
C SER A 507 1.69 32.43 17.46
N LEU A 508 2.25 31.57 16.60
CA LEU A 508 1.64 30.31 16.19
C LEU A 508 1.50 29.36 17.39
N ARG A 509 0.52 28.44 17.35
CA ARG A 509 0.38 27.36 18.35
C ARG A 509 1.66 26.50 18.36
N PRO A 510 2.33 26.30 19.50
CA PRO A 510 3.52 25.46 19.58
C PRO A 510 3.25 24.00 19.20
N VAL A 511 4.03 23.51 18.24
CA VAL A 511 4.10 22.09 17.87
C VAL A 511 4.95 21.36 18.90
N HIS A 512 4.53 20.15 19.29
CA HIS A 512 5.26 19.30 20.24
C HIS A 512 6.21 18.35 19.51
N ALA A 513 5.77 17.78 18.38
CA ALA A 513 6.61 17.02 17.47
C ALA A 513 6.16 17.22 16.03
N LEU A 514 7.12 17.29 15.09
CA LEU A 514 6.88 17.21 13.66
C LEU A 514 7.70 16.05 13.08
N THR A 515 7.04 15.04 12.51
CA THR A 515 7.71 14.01 11.70
C THR A 515 7.89 14.51 10.26
N LEU A 516 9.04 14.18 9.65
CA LEU A 516 9.39 14.53 8.28
C LEU A 516 9.93 13.30 7.54
N SER A 517 9.39 13.00 6.36
CA SER A 517 10.03 12.12 5.36
C SER A 517 10.12 12.89 4.05
N MET A 518 11.32 13.10 3.52
CA MET A 518 11.52 13.79 2.25
C MET A 518 12.93 13.54 1.68
N GLY A 519 13.05 13.64 0.36
CA GLY A 519 14.32 13.53 -0.38
C GLY A 519 14.30 12.43 -1.44
N ALA A 520 13.44 11.41 -1.34
CA ALA A 520 13.35 10.34 -2.34
C ALA A 520 12.85 10.83 -3.71
N ASN A 521 11.88 11.76 -3.72
CA ASN A 521 11.36 12.36 -4.95
C ASN A 521 12.26 13.49 -5.47
N ASP A 522 13.01 14.16 -4.60
CA ASP A 522 14.08 15.11 -4.98
C ASP A 522 15.21 14.45 -5.78
N VAL A 523 15.41 13.13 -5.60
CA VAL A 523 16.33 12.31 -6.41
C VAL A 523 15.61 11.34 -7.36
N GLU A 524 14.33 11.57 -7.64
CA GLU A 524 13.49 10.79 -8.55
C GLU A 524 13.65 9.26 -8.40
N PHE A 525 13.73 8.76 -7.16
CA PHE A 525 14.00 7.33 -6.88
C PHE A 525 13.00 6.38 -7.56
N GLY A 526 11.74 6.80 -7.70
CA GLY A 526 10.71 6.04 -8.42
C GLY A 526 11.04 5.86 -9.92
N ASP A 527 11.56 6.90 -10.58
CA ASP A 527 11.97 6.82 -11.98
C ASP A 527 13.31 6.11 -12.13
N ALA A 528 14.22 6.16 -11.15
CA ALA A 528 15.41 5.32 -11.11
C ALA A 528 15.08 3.81 -11.04
N ILE A 529 14.08 3.44 -10.25
CA ILE A 529 13.54 2.07 -10.22
C ILE A 529 12.94 1.69 -11.58
N ILE A 530 12.16 2.58 -12.21
CA ILE A 530 11.60 2.35 -13.55
C ILE A 530 12.73 2.19 -14.59
N ASP A 531 13.78 2.99 -14.50
CA ASP A 531 14.92 2.94 -15.41
C ASP A 531 15.69 1.61 -15.27
N CYS A 532 15.87 1.07 -14.07
CA CYS A 532 16.44 -0.28 -13.89
C CYS A 532 15.48 -1.40 -14.33
N VAL A 533 14.16 -1.23 -14.20
CA VAL A 533 13.20 -2.16 -14.82
C VAL A 533 13.28 -2.13 -16.34
N LEU A 534 13.55 -0.99 -16.98
CA LEU A 534 13.52 -0.84 -18.44
C LEU A 534 14.90 -1.06 -19.11
N LYS A 535 15.95 -0.46 -18.59
CA LYS A 535 17.33 -0.46 -19.08
C LYS A 535 18.19 -1.29 -18.11
N SER A 536 18.60 -2.49 -18.51
CA SER A 536 19.49 -3.32 -17.67
C SER A 536 20.81 -3.60 -18.40
N PRO A 537 21.97 -3.49 -17.74
CA PRO A 537 22.17 -2.90 -16.40
C PRO A 537 22.03 -1.37 -16.41
N CYS A 538 21.13 -0.80 -15.62
CA CYS A 538 20.84 0.64 -15.62
C CYS A 538 22.08 1.50 -15.35
N TYR A 539 22.92 1.07 -14.40
CA TYR A 539 24.16 1.72 -13.99
C TYR A 539 25.25 1.82 -15.09
N LYS A 540 24.99 1.33 -16.32
CA LYS A 540 25.85 1.56 -17.50
C LYS A 540 25.28 2.57 -18.50
N THR A 541 24.14 3.20 -18.20
CA THR A 541 23.51 4.24 -19.03
C THR A 541 24.03 5.62 -18.61
N PRO A 542 24.84 6.34 -19.42
CA PRO A 542 25.49 7.58 -18.98
C PRO A 542 24.49 8.67 -18.57
N SER A 543 23.45 8.91 -19.38
CA SER A 543 22.42 9.92 -19.10
C SER A 543 21.53 9.59 -17.89
N PHE A 544 21.59 8.37 -17.36
CA PHE A 544 20.99 8.02 -16.07
C PHE A 544 21.96 8.41 -14.94
N LEU A 545 23.23 7.99 -15.01
CA LEU A 545 24.27 8.36 -14.04
C LEU A 545 24.42 9.88 -13.90
N ASP A 546 24.52 10.61 -15.02
CA ASP A 546 24.62 12.08 -15.05
C ASP A 546 23.46 12.75 -14.30
N LYS A 547 22.26 12.15 -14.40
CA LYS A 547 21.06 12.59 -13.68
C LYS A 547 21.17 12.29 -12.18
N VAL A 548 21.52 11.06 -11.80
CA VAL A 548 21.68 10.66 -10.39
C VAL A 548 22.63 11.59 -9.65
N GLU A 549 23.78 11.93 -10.25
CA GLU A 549 24.71 12.88 -9.64
C GLU A 549 24.14 14.30 -9.57
N THR A 550 23.49 14.78 -10.64
CA THR A 550 22.84 16.12 -10.68
C THR A 550 21.80 16.27 -9.57
N ASP A 551 20.95 15.27 -9.37
CA ASP A 551 19.89 15.31 -8.37
C ASP A 551 20.48 15.27 -6.95
N PHE A 552 21.45 14.38 -6.69
CA PHE A 552 22.11 14.29 -5.39
C PHE A 552 22.97 15.51 -5.03
N ASP A 553 23.57 16.20 -6.01
CA ASP A 553 24.27 17.47 -5.80
C ASP A 553 23.29 18.61 -5.43
N SER A 554 22.02 18.53 -5.86
CA SER A 554 20.98 19.52 -5.51
C SER A 554 20.37 19.31 -4.11
N LEU A 555 20.33 18.07 -3.62
CA LEU A 555 19.62 17.69 -2.40
C LEU A 555 20.09 18.44 -1.12
N PRO A 556 21.39 18.70 -0.87
CA PRO A 556 21.83 19.53 0.27
C PRO A 556 21.29 20.96 0.23
N ASP A 557 21.20 21.53 -0.98
CA ASP A 557 20.67 22.88 -1.22
C ASP A 557 19.16 22.94 -0.97
N HIS A 558 18.43 21.87 -1.33
CA HIS A 558 17.02 21.72 -1.01
C HIS A 558 16.77 21.63 0.50
N TYR A 559 17.51 20.79 1.24
CA TYR A 559 17.40 20.72 2.70
C TYR A 559 17.70 22.06 3.39
N ARG A 560 18.65 22.84 2.86
CA ARG A 560 18.93 24.20 3.34
C ARG A 560 17.75 25.15 3.12
N TRP A 561 17.09 25.09 1.96
CA TRP A 561 15.87 25.88 1.70
C TRP A 561 14.69 25.44 2.59
N LEU A 562 14.56 24.15 2.88
CA LEU A 562 13.57 23.62 3.82
C LEU A 562 13.77 24.17 5.23
N ASN A 563 14.99 24.07 5.78
CA ASN A 563 15.29 24.61 7.11
C ASN A 563 15.09 26.13 7.17
N GLY A 564 15.45 26.86 6.11
CA GLY A 564 15.18 28.30 5.99
C GLY A 564 13.69 28.62 6.03
N ASN A 565 12.85 27.88 5.29
CA ASN A 565 11.41 28.07 5.27
C ASN A 565 10.76 27.71 6.62
N ILE A 566 11.17 26.62 7.26
CA ILE A 566 10.71 26.24 8.61
C ILE A 566 11.04 27.35 9.62
N THR A 567 12.29 27.82 9.63
CA THR A 567 12.76 28.88 10.52
C THR A 567 12.00 30.19 10.29
N GLN A 568 11.71 30.54 9.02
CA GLN A 568 11.01 31.78 8.65
C GLN A 568 9.50 31.73 8.92
N LYS A 569 8.83 30.62 8.61
CA LYS A 569 7.36 30.50 8.63
C LYS A 569 6.81 29.97 9.95
N LEU A 570 7.56 29.11 10.65
CA LEU A 570 7.13 28.44 11.89
C LEU A 570 7.90 28.93 13.12
N GLY A 571 9.21 29.18 12.98
CA GLY A 571 10.05 29.82 13.99
C GLY A 571 9.93 29.20 15.38
N ASN A 572 9.69 30.02 16.41
CA ASN A 572 9.62 29.58 17.81
C ASN A 572 8.49 28.56 18.11
N ALA A 573 7.49 28.38 17.22
CA ALA A 573 6.47 27.37 17.39
C ALA A 573 6.94 25.96 16.97
N LEU A 574 8.02 25.85 16.19
CA LEU A 574 8.69 24.59 15.87
C LEU A 574 10.22 24.75 15.99
N PRO A 575 10.79 24.70 17.21
CA PRO A 575 12.23 24.67 17.39
C PRO A 575 12.84 23.39 16.76
N PRO A 576 14.09 23.43 16.26
CA PRO A 576 14.69 22.29 15.56
C PRO A 576 14.67 20.95 16.31
N SER A 577 14.82 20.99 17.64
CA SER A 577 14.77 19.82 18.52
C SER A 577 13.39 19.15 18.65
N ARG A 578 12.36 19.67 17.97
CA ARG A 578 11.03 19.05 17.82
C ARG A 578 10.76 18.55 16.39
N ILE A 579 11.77 18.54 15.52
CA ILE A 579 11.72 18.00 14.17
C ILE A 579 12.36 16.61 14.19
N PHE A 580 11.67 15.64 13.59
CA PHE A 580 12.01 14.22 13.60
C PHE A 580 12.05 13.73 12.15
N ILE A 581 13.24 13.76 11.54
CA ILE A 581 13.42 13.33 10.15
C ILE A 581 13.69 11.83 10.09
N THR A 582 12.89 11.12 9.29
CA THR A 582 12.98 9.66 9.10
C THR A 582 14.00 9.31 8.04
N GLU A 583 14.75 8.24 8.29
CA GLU A 583 15.44 7.52 7.20
C GLU A 583 14.43 6.81 6.28
N TYR A 584 14.87 6.46 5.08
CA TYR A 584 14.19 5.50 4.22
C TYR A 584 14.65 4.06 4.54
N PRO A 585 13.78 3.05 4.41
CA PRO A 585 14.08 1.68 4.79
C PRO A 585 15.06 0.96 3.85
N ASP A 586 15.60 -0.17 4.30
CA ASP A 586 16.25 -1.14 3.41
C ASP A 586 15.21 -1.85 2.54
N THR A 587 15.14 -1.51 1.26
CA THR A 587 14.12 -2.01 0.33
C THR A 587 14.62 -3.12 -0.60
N LEU A 588 15.93 -3.44 -0.61
CA LEU A 588 16.56 -4.15 -1.75
C LEU A 588 17.22 -5.49 -1.41
N LYS A 589 17.09 -5.98 -0.16
CA LYS A 589 17.65 -7.26 0.29
C LYS A 589 16.59 -8.33 0.58
N ASP A 590 17.03 -9.59 0.60
CA ASP A 590 16.26 -10.76 1.07
C ASP A 590 16.30 -10.92 2.61
N GLU A 591 15.70 -11.99 3.14
CA GLU A 591 15.75 -12.33 4.58
C GLU A 591 17.16 -12.65 5.12
N ASN A 592 18.14 -12.90 4.24
CA ASN A 592 19.52 -13.26 4.59
C ASN A 592 20.49 -12.07 4.47
N GLY A 593 20.03 -10.92 3.96
CA GLY A 593 20.87 -9.75 3.65
C GLY A 593 21.57 -9.80 2.29
N ASN A 594 21.18 -10.71 1.39
CA ASN A 594 21.64 -10.75 0.01
C ASN A 594 20.86 -9.77 -0.87
N PHE A 595 21.52 -9.26 -1.92
CA PHE A 595 20.83 -8.60 -3.03
C PHE A 595 20.18 -9.62 -3.97
N CYS A 596 19.09 -9.21 -4.62
CA CYS A 596 18.12 -10.11 -5.23
C CYS A 596 17.61 -9.60 -6.57
N SER A 597 16.85 -10.42 -7.31
CA SER A 597 16.16 -9.96 -8.51
C SER A 597 14.85 -9.24 -8.18
N ALA A 598 14.93 -7.95 -7.82
CA ALA A 598 13.76 -7.15 -7.48
C ALA A 598 12.88 -6.90 -8.73
N LEU A 599 11.55 -6.89 -8.52
CA LEU A 599 10.53 -6.99 -9.58
C LEU A 599 10.74 -8.15 -10.58
N ALA A 600 11.63 -9.09 -10.25
CA ALA A 600 12.15 -10.14 -11.13
C ALA A 600 12.74 -9.61 -12.47
N GLY A 601 13.16 -8.34 -12.51
CA GLY A 601 13.64 -7.67 -13.73
C GLY A 601 14.76 -6.65 -13.52
N ILE A 602 15.08 -6.33 -12.27
CA ILE A 602 16.31 -5.65 -11.82
C ILE A 602 17.22 -6.76 -11.28
N HIS A 603 18.49 -6.84 -11.67
CA HIS A 603 19.40 -7.91 -11.20
C HIS A 603 20.01 -7.65 -9.79
N PRO A 604 20.62 -8.65 -9.14
CA PRO A 604 21.33 -8.49 -7.86
C PRO A 604 22.46 -7.44 -7.86
N ASP A 605 23.15 -7.23 -8.99
CA ASP A 605 24.18 -6.19 -9.13
C ASP A 605 23.55 -4.79 -9.29
N GLU A 606 22.44 -4.69 -10.01
CA GLU A 606 21.64 -3.46 -10.10
C GLU A 606 20.98 -3.07 -8.76
N THR A 607 20.46 -4.04 -7.99
CA THR A 607 19.90 -3.78 -6.65
C THR A 607 20.98 -3.46 -5.61
N ASN A 608 22.16 -4.07 -5.69
CA ASN A 608 23.32 -3.60 -4.92
C ASN A 608 23.65 -2.13 -5.27
N TRP A 609 23.80 -1.83 -6.57
CA TRP A 609 24.15 -0.49 -7.02
C TRP A 609 23.11 0.56 -6.60
N LEU A 610 21.81 0.26 -6.70
CA LEU A 610 20.73 1.11 -6.19
C LEU A 610 20.78 1.31 -4.66
N ASN A 611 21.08 0.26 -3.90
CA ASN A 611 21.24 0.37 -2.45
C ASN A 611 22.42 1.30 -2.09
N GLU A 612 23.56 1.15 -2.73
CA GLU A 612 24.77 1.94 -2.47
C GLU A 612 24.64 3.39 -2.98
N ASN A 613 24.09 3.59 -4.17
CA ASN A 613 24.12 4.88 -4.89
C ASN A 613 22.81 5.67 -4.81
N PHE A 614 21.71 5.07 -4.35
CA PHE A 614 20.51 5.81 -3.94
C PHE A 614 20.28 5.71 -2.43
N VAL A 615 19.91 4.54 -1.92
CA VAL A 615 19.35 4.44 -0.55
C VAL A 615 20.36 4.89 0.51
N ALA A 616 21.62 4.47 0.40
CA ALA A 616 22.68 4.89 1.31
C ALA A 616 23.05 6.39 1.16
N ARG A 617 23.11 6.93 -0.07
CA ARG A 617 23.38 8.37 -0.33
C ARG A 617 22.23 9.26 0.15
N LEU A 618 20.99 8.83 -0.01
CA LEU A 618 19.78 9.52 0.46
C LEU A 618 19.74 9.55 2.00
N ASN A 619 19.90 8.40 2.65
CA ASN A 619 19.97 8.35 4.11
C ASN A 619 21.18 9.10 4.67
N GLN A 620 22.30 9.16 3.94
CA GLN A 620 23.42 10.01 4.37
C GLN A 620 23.09 11.51 4.27
N ASN A 621 22.34 11.95 3.26
CA ASN A 621 21.86 13.34 3.17
C ASN A 621 20.84 13.66 4.28
N VAL A 622 19.90 12.75 4.57
CA VAL A 622 18.99 12.85 5.73
C VAL A 622 19.77 13.06 7.04
N ARG A 623 20.78 12.21 7.30
CA ARG A 623 21.64 12.31 8.50
C ARG A 623 22.49 13.58 8.53
N ASN A 624 23.03 14.00 7.39
CA ASN A 624 23.78 15.26 7.28
C ASN A 624 22.87 16.46 7.59
N ALA A 625 21.64 16.49 7.06
CA ALA A 625 20.67 17.55 7.32
C ALA A 625 20.22 17.57 8.80
N SER A 626 19.97 16.41 9.42
CA SER A 626 19.57 16.35 10.83
C SER A 626 20.65 16.90 11.75
N ILE A 627 21.92 16.51 11.53
CA ILE A 627 23.08 17.02 12.28
C ILE A 627 23.29 18.52 12.04
N LEU A 628 23.21 18.98 10.79
CA LEU A 628 23.50 20.37 10.41
C LEU A 628 22.46 21.37 10.93
N TYR A 629 21.19 20.96 11.01
CA TYR A 629 20.09 21.85 11.44
C TYR A 629 19.58 21.59 12.86
N GLY A 630 20.12 20.57 13.55
CA GLY A 630 19.73 20.22 14.92
C GLY A 630 18.36 19.55 15.00
N TRP A 631 18.00 18.77 13.97
CA TRP A 631 16.81 17.91 13.97
C TRP A 631 17.17 16.54 14.52
N ASN A 632 16.20 15.85 15.13
CA ASN A 632 16.38 14.48 15.57
C ASN A 632 16.26 13.53 14.36
N LEU A 633 17.13 12.52 14.31
CA LEU A 633 17.06 11.43 13.34
C LEU A 633 16.17 10.31 13.89
N VAL A 634 15.16 9.89 13.13
CA VAL A 634 14.43 8.64 13.37
C VAL A 634 15.05 7.58 12.45
N GLY A 635 16.06 6.89 12.96
CA GLY A 635 16.70 5.78 12.26
C GLY A 635 15.75 4.60 12.16
N ILE A 636 15.56 4.07 10.95
CA ILE A 636 14.71 2.89 10.69
C ILE A 636 15.34 1.92 9.68
N PHE A 637 16.46 2.28 9.04
CA PHE A 637 17.05 1.48 7.96
C PHE A 637 17.41 0.06 8.44
N SER A 638 17.95 -0.06 9.66
CA SER A 638 18.28 -1.34 10.31
C SER A 638 17.07 -2.23 10.55
N ASP A 639 15.90 -1.65 10.79
CA ASP A 639 14.71 -2.36 11.28
C ASP A 639 13.97 -3.07 10.14
N PHE A 640 14.37 -2.76 8.90
CA PHE A 640 13.97 -3.46 7.67
C PHE A 640 15.02 -4.50 7.20
N THR A 641 16.10 -4.70 7.96
CA THR A 641 17.08 -5.78 7.67
C THR A 641 16.36 -7.13 7.68
N GLY A 642 16.49 -7.89 6.59
CA GLY A 642 15.77 -9.16 6.43
C GLY A 642 14.29 -9.01 6.01
N HIS A 643 13.83 -7.79 5.70
CA HIS A 643 12.43 -7.47 5.38
C HIS A 643 12.27 -6.64 4.09
N GLY A 644 13.30 -6.54 3.25
CA GLY A 644 13.27 -5.83 1.96
C GLY A 644 12.35 -6.48 0.91
N TYR A 645 12.33 -5.95 -0.32
CA TYR A 645 11.36 -6.33 -1.36
C TYR A 645 11.36 -7.83 -1.71
N CYS A 646 12.48 -8.52 -1.54
CA CYS A 646 12.59 -9.95 -1.88
C CYS A 646 12.39 -10.89 -0.69
N ALA A 647 12.27 -10.36 0.53
CA ALA A 647 12.19 -11.18 1.73
C ALA A 647 10.86 -11.94 1.82
N SER A 648 10.89 -13.22 2.18
CA SER A 648 9.66 -14.02 2.37
C SER A 648 8.68 -13.44 3.40
N ASN A 649 9.19 -12.67 4.38
CA ASN A 649 8.41 -11.85 5.30
C ASN A 649 8.65 -10.35 5.06
N THR A 650 8.42 -9.87 3.83
CA THR A 650 8.66 -8.48 3.46
C THR A 650 7.82 -7.47 4.26
N TYR A 651 8.43 -6.32 4.55
CA TYR A 651 7.80 -5.09 5.04
C TYR A 651 7.57 -4.08 3.91
N ILE A 652 7.87 -4.45 2.67
CA ILE A 652 7.69 -3.64 1.46
C ILE A 652 6.44 -4.11 0.70
N ARG A 653 5.82 -3.22 -0.07
CA ARG A 653 4.63 -3.47 -0.89
C ARG A 653 5.04 -3.96 -2.27
N HIS A 654 4.60 -5.17 -2.65
CA HIS A 654 4.88 -5.74 -3.97
C HIS A 654 3.99 -5.13 -5.06
N ILE A 655 4.37 -5.31 -6.33
CA ILE A 655 3.61 -4.80 -7.49
C ILE A 655 2.15 -5.29 -7.56
N PHE A 656 1.91 -6.59 -7.46
CA PHE A 656 0.55 -7.14 -7.48
C PHE A 656 -0.26 -6.70 -6.25
N GLU A 657 0.38 -6.60 -5.08
CA GLU A 657 -0.25 -6.06 -3.89
C GLU A 657 -0.63 -4.59 -4.05
N SER A 658 0.22 -3.75 -4.67
CA SER A 658 -0.09 -2.33 -4.91
C SER A 658 -1.37 -2.18 -5.72
N PHE A 659 -1.53 -2.99 -6.78
CA PHE A 659 -2.76 -3.02 -7.56
C PHE A 659 -3.97 -3.52 -6.75
N ILE A 660 -3.80 -4.53 -5.88
CA ILE A 660 -4.87 -5.04 -5.01
C ILE A 660 -5.25 -4.05 -3.89
N TYR A 661 -4.28 -3.29 -3.36
CA TYR A 661 -4.50 -2.38 -2.23
C TYR A 661 -4.96 -1.00 -2.69
N GLN A 662 -4.25 -0.34 -3.62
CA GLN A 662 -4.56 1.02 -4.07
C GLN A 662 -5.08 1.13 -5.52
N GLY A 663 -5.31 0.02 -6.22
CA GLY A 663 -5.84 0.03 -7.60
C GLY A 663 -4.83 0.44 -8.68
N ASN A 664 -3.59 0.79 -8.31
CA ASN A 664 -2.56 1.26 -9.23
C ASN A 664 -1.14 0.87 -8.76
N LYS A 665 -0.11 1.19 -9.58
CA LYS A 665 1.28 0.77 -9.35
C LYS A 665 2.07 1.61 -8.33
N ASN A 666 1.57 2.77 -7.88
CA ASN A 666 2.45 3.76 -7.24
C ASN A 666 2.94 3.32 -5.85
N GLY A 667 2.19 2.45 -5.18
CA GLY A 667 2.59 1.82 -3.92
C GLY A 667 3.67 0.73 -4.03
N VAL A 668 4.19 0.38 -5.22
CA VAL A 668 5.37 -0.51 -5.33
C VAL A 668 6.54 0.11 -4.55
N PHE A 669 7.36 -0.72 -3.89
CA PHE A 669 8.54 -0.32 -3.09
C PHE A 669 8.28 0.55 -1.84
N HIS A 670 7.04 0.96 -1.59
CA HIS A 670 6.66 1.62 -0.35
C HIS A 670 6.59 0.62 0.81
N PRO A 671 6.71 1.07 2.08
CA PRO A 671 6.40 0.22 3.23
C PRO A 671 4.99 -0.36 3.09
N ASN A 672 4.79 -1.62 3.46
CA ASN A 672 3.46 -2.17 3.72
C ASN A 672 3.08 -1.91 5.20
N ILE A 673 1.88 -2.32 5.63
CA ILE A 673 1.40 -2.09 7.02
C ILE A 673 2.38 -2.57 8.11
N LYS A 674 3.12 -3.67 7.89
CA LYS A 674 4.18 -4.13 8.82
C LYS A 674 5.33 -3.12 8.87
N GLY A 675 5.73 -2.62 7.70
CA GLY A 675 6.72 -1.55 7.57
C GLY A 675 6.27 -0.27 8.28
N HIS A 676 5.02 0.19 8.11
CA HIS A 676 4.52 1.34 8.87
C HIS A 676 4.42 1.07 10.38
N CYS A 677 4.27 -0.17 10.85
CA CYS A 677 4.44 -0.50 12.26
C CYS A 677 5.87 -0.32 12.78
N VAL A 678 6.91 -0.35 11.92
CA VAL A 678 8.28 0.05 12.31
C VAL A 678 8.32 1.56 12.60
N TYR A 679 7.87 2.39 11.65
CA TYR A 679 7.74 3.84 11.85
C TYR A 679 6.91 4.17 13.11
N ARG A 680 5.81 3.43 13.33
CA ARG A 680 4.97 3.54 14.52
C ARG A 680 5.75 3.32 15.82
N ASN A 681 6.58 2.29 15.88
CA ASN A 681 7.38 1.97 17.07
C ASN A 681 8.52 2.98 17.25
N SER A 682 9.18 3.42 16.17
CA SER A 682 10.39 4.24 16.27
C SER A 682 10.10 5.71 16.58
N VAL A 683 8.97 6.29 16.14
CA VAL A 683 8.64 7.71 16.38
C VAL A 683 8.39 8.07 17.87
N PRO A 684 7.52 7.37 18.62
CA PRO A 684 7.22 7.71 20.03
C PRO A 684 8.46 7.68 20.92
N ASN A 685 9.38 6.74 20.66
CA ASN A 685 10.66 6.58 21.39
C ASN A 685 11.65 7.76 21.22
N VAL A 686 11.35 8.74 20.35
CA VAL A 686 12.12 9.99 20.23
C VAL A 686 11.27 11.23 20.61
N VAL A 687 9.95 11.09 20.69
CA VAL A 687 8.99 12.18 20.94
C VAL A 687 8.63 12.34 22.43
N LEU A 688 8.73 11.26 23.21
CA LEU A 688 8.41 11.19 24.64
C LEU A 688 9.67 11.05 25.51
#